data_AF-A0A9D5PJF8-F1
#
_entry.id   AF-A0A9D5PJF8-F1
#
_cell.length_a   1.000
_cell.length_b   1.000
_cell.length_c   1.000
_cell.angle_alpha   90.00
_cell.angle_beta   90.00
_cell.angle_gamma   90.00
#
_symmetry.space_group_name_H-M   'P 1'
#
loop_
_entity.id
_entity.type
_entity.pdbx_description
1 polymer ?
#
loop_
_entity_poly.entity_id
_entity_poly.type
_entity_poly.pdbx_seq_one_letter_code
_entity_poly.pdbx_strand_id
1 'polypeptide(L)'
;MKRRMLCLALCLVLLLPAVLAGCKKESSIEDKFQQTATTLTMWVVTEDENSVSEEAKKIVSAKLDEITKDRFKVHLVVNYIPESVYRETIDNEIRGFYETRSHITPKGEEEENKPAETEVNEWGITVIKYPALLDHQVDIVYLQGEEMFKTYAKNGWLSSLNVELNGNSKAIRSNINGHLLSAASYEGEIYAIPNNHALGEYTVMLLNKELMAQTDTDGVLSQIDGLFNKYVYNYLEEVKSKGDENILPINASYSECLDLLAYFWNINPDTLENEGGLSVIGYRYEDLSEISRSVPLEFNSLFTDPEFTKAFLKLKEYQFEGGYFGETEGEKIAALSIATMGYEELTAYRAADSEYYPVVLKNPTLTEEDVYGSMFGVCSQTDSLEHCMKVLTLLNTNAEFRNILQYGVENKTYQLVPDPNDNQKRIVSYSEEYPYHMNIFKTGNAFLTYPEPGMDENVWEIGKAQNRDVTGADPTMDLNFRSIAISGMEENTIENTATYQVRLNQEIALSTISSNPVLWQWYSENCAAAEAGSLQVLQSQKEIANGKTKYTYLVYAPGLEYFTDVSIGYQGSAAAPELELNFDDTGATIDSEFDRTYALWLVTVEAEASVESVKFNLFRNGEAAEANIVVPETDPDFTYCGTLNSELIRYLYELNGKLVVKIEECTTMEELKALLVEIKRLLTPQTENEWYLRINQRDNQENPIGYEAEVAQYTLLSDVIATLDLEEVNYAVVSATSEKYVARKDAVLNPSNDKYEVSDVYTDSKSGEDYDQLDSPYALYTAWLKFNGYTK
;
A
#
# COMPACT_ATOMS: atom_id res chain seq x y z
N MET A 1 39.46 49.21 -4.34
CA MET A 1 38.83 49.72 -3.10
C MET A 1 37.36 49.30 -2.91
N LYS A 2 36.56 49.03 -3.96
CA LYS A 2 35.15 48.63 -3.80
C LYS A 2 34.90 47.21 -3.24
N ARG A 3 35.81 46.24 -3.43
CA ARG A 3 35.65 44.87 -2.87
C ARG A 3 36.00 44.72 -1.38
N ARG A 4 36.84 45.60 -0.82
CA ARG A 4 37.15 45.60 0.63
C ARG A 4 36.07 46.29 1.47
N MET A 5 35.35 47.26 0.89
CA MET A 5 34.21 47.92 1.54
C MET A 5 32.97 47.02 1.61
N LEU A 6 32.78 46.13 0.62
CA LEU A 6 31.65 45.20 0.59
C LEU A 6 31.75 44.09 1.66
N CYS A 7 32.97 43.55 1.90
CA CYS A 7 33.19 42.58 2.98
C CYS A 7 33.06 43.21 4.38
N LEU A 8 33.48 44.47 4.54
CA LEU A 8 33.33 45.19 5.81
C LEU A 8 31.86 45.52 6.11
N ALA A 9 31.06 45.82 5.08
CA ALA A 9 29.61 45.99 5.22
C ALA A 9 28.89 44.67 5.53
N LEU A 10 29.29 43.54 4.93
CA LEU A 10 28.71 42.22 5.23
C LEU A 10 29.04 41.75 6.65
N CYS A 11 30.27 41.98 7.14
CA CYS A 11 30.62 41.68 8.53
C CYS A 11 29.87 42.57 9.54
N LEU A 12 29.52 43.81 9.17
CA LEU A 12 28.74 44.71 10.03
C LEU A 12 27.25 44.33 10.08
N VAL A 13 26.70 43.72 9.02
CA VAL A 13 25.32 43.22 8.99
C VAL A 13 25.18 41.88 9.74
N LEU A 14 26.22 41.04 9.74
CA LEU A 14 26.24 39.78 10.51
C LEU A 14 26.45 39.98 12.02
N LEU A 15 26.92 41.15 12.46
CA LEU A 15 27.10 41.48 13.88
C LEU A 15 25.89 42.21 14.51
N LEU A 16 24.88 42.57 13.71
CA LEU A 16 23.69 43.30 14.17
C LEU A 16 22.72 42.50 15.09
N PRO A 17 22.70 41.16 15.14
CA PRO A 17 21.94 40.44 16.19
C PRO A 17 22.59 40.51 17.59
N ALA A 18 23.85 40.95 17.71
CA ALA A 18 24.62 40.86 18.95
C ALA A 18 24.61 42.16 19.81
N VAL A 19 23.88 43.22 19.43
CA VAL A 19 23.98 44.54 20.12
C VAL A 19 22.64 45.04 20.70
N LEU A 20 21.58 44.22 20.72
CA LEU A 20 20.33 44.56 21.43
C LEU A 20 20.09 43.72 22.70
N ALA A 21 21.12 43.06 23.23
CA ALA A 21 21.10 42.54 24.60
C ALA A 21 21.44 43.66 25.60
N GLY A 22 20.43 44.46 25.96
CA GLY A 22 20.52 45.42 27.05
C GLY A 22 20.56 44.70 28.41
N CYS A 23 21.66 44.86 29.14
CA CYS A 23 21.89 44.30 30.47
C CYS A 23 20.74 44.55 31.45
N LYS A 24 20.16 43.47 32.00
CA LYS A 24 19.51 43.51 33.31
C LYS A 24 19.68 42.16 34.02
N LYS A 25 20.61 42.16 34.98
CA LYS A 25 20.81 41.24 36.12
C LYS A 25 20.76 39.73 35.84
N GLU A 26 21.90 39.07 36.08
CA GLU A 26 22.06 37.62 36.12
C GLU A 26 20.91 36.92 36.87
N SER A 27 20.15 36.12 36.13
CA SER A 27 19.40 34.97 36.63
C SER A 27 19.62 33.84 35.64
N SER A 28 19.82 32.64 36.17
CA SER A 28 20.05 31.38 35.46
C SER A 28 19.10 31.19 34.28
N ILE A 29 19.61 30.56 33.22
CA ILE A 29 18.81 29.94 32.17
C ILE A 29 18.22 28.65 32.76
N GLU A 30 17.30 28.82 33.70
CA GLU A 30 16.25 27.86 34.06
C GLU A 30 14.94 28.60 33.77
N ASP A 31 13.93 27.86 33.32
CA ASP A 31 12.59 28.32 32.92
C ASP A 31 12.44 28.83 31.48
N LYS A 32 12.16 27.86 30.59
CA LYS A 32 10.97 27.87 29.71
C LYS A 32 10.71 26.45 29.17
N PHE A 33 9.90 25.72 29.94
CA PHE A 33 9.12 24.49 29.71
C PHE A 33 9.23 23.65 31.00
N GLN A 34 8.31 23.88 31.95
CA GLN A 34 8.11 22.94 33.05
C GLN A 34 7.46 21.68 32.45
N GLN A 35 8.27 20.72 32.01
CA GLN A 35 7.75 19.39 31.66
C GLN A 35 7.07 18.79 32.89
N THR A 36 5.78 18.49 32.75
CA THR A 36 4.97 17.71 33.70
C THR A 36 5.49 16.28 33.72
N ALA A 37 5.61 15.69 34.92
CA ALA A 37 6.03 14.31 35.05
C ALA A 37 4.88 13.40 34.61
N THR A 38 5.16 12.37 33.81
CA THR A 38 4.14 11.44 33.28
C THR A 38 4.55 9.99 33.44
N THR A 39 3.59 9.07 33.38
CA THR A 39 3.80 7.62 33.41
C THR A 39 3.29 7.03 32.10
N LEU A 40 4.14 6.29 31.39
CA LEU A 40 3.83 5.67 30.11
C LEU A 40 4.02 4.16 30.17
N THR A 41 3.27 3.44 29.35
CA THR A 41 3.39 2.02 29.11
C THR A 41 4.04 1.74 27.75
N MET A 42 4.91 0.73 27.70
CA MET A 42 5.45 0.19 26.46
C MET A 42 5.25 -1.32 26.42
N TRP A 43 4.50 -1.79 25.44
CA TRP A 43 4.10 -3.18 25.32
C TRP A 43 4.96 -3.88 24.27
N VAL A 44 5.86 -4.75 24.72
CA VAL A 44 6.81 -5.47 23.86
C VAL A 44 6.49 -6.94 23.79
N VAL A 45 6.76 -7.54 22.64
CA VAL A 45 6.53 -8.97 22.41
C VAL A 45 7.76 -9.80 22.77
N THR A 46 7.55 -10.94 23.43
CA THR A 46 8.58 -11.95 23.69
C THR A 46 8.28 -13.22 22.90
N GLU A 47 9.30 -13.98 22.49
CA GLU A 47 9.12 -15.19 21.67
C GLU A 47 8.23 -16.23 22.38
N ASP A 48 8.44 -16.41 23.68
CA ASP A 48 7.58 -17.24 24.54
C ASP A 48 7.65 -16.78 26.01
N GLU A 49 6.85 -17.41 26.88
CA GLU A 49 6.77 -17.10 28.32
C GLU A 49 8.09 -17.26 29.09
N ASN A 50 9.03 -18.08 28.58
CA ASN A 50 10.29 -18.44 29.24
C ASN A 50 11.52 -17.79 28.58
N SER A 51 11.36 -17.13 27.44
CA SER A 51 12.43 -16.44 26.69
C SER A 51 13.13 -15.34 27.51
N VAL A 52 12.43 -14.78 28.50
CA VAL A 52 12.95 -13.74 29.40
C VAL A 52 12.55 -14.03 30.84
N SER A 53 13.52 -14.12 31.75
CA SER A 53 13.27 -14.32 33.19
C SER A 53 12.62 -13.10 33.86
N GLU A 54 11.76 -13.33 34.87
CA GLU A 54 11.09 -12.28 35.64
C GLU A 54 12.08 -11.34 36.35
N GLU A 55 13.18 -11.87 36.86
CA GLU A 55 14.27 -11.09 37.44
C GLU A 55 14.91 -10.18 36.39
N ALA A 56 15.16 -10.67 35.17
CA ALA A 56 15.72 -9.87 34.12
C ALA A 56 14.75 -8.78 33.64
N LYS A 57 13.45 -9.08 33.47
CA LYS A 57 12.41 -8.08 33.14
C LYS A 57 12.45 -6.89 34.11
N LYS A 58 12.58 -7.15 35.41
CA LYS A 58 12.69 -6.11 36.45
C LYS A 58 13.96 -5.28 36.33
N ILE A 59 15.11 -5.92 36.09
CA ILE A 59 16.40 -5.24 35.92
C ILE A 59 16.37 -4.32 34.69
N VAL A 60 15.86 -4.83 33.57
CA VAL A 60 15.78 -4.09 32.31
C VAL A 60 14.80 -2.94 32.41
N SER A 61 13.58 -3.19 32.93
CA SER A 61 12.57 -2.14 33.14
C SER A 61 13.10 -1.03 34.04
N ALA A 62 13.78 -1.35 35.13
CA ALA A 62 14.37 -0.35 36.03
C ALA A 62 15.43 0.51 35.33
N LYS A 63 16.25 -0.08 34.44
CA LYS A 63 17.29 0.66 33.73
C LYS A 63 16.70 1.56 32.63
N LEU A 64 15.70 1.09 31.89
CA LEU A 64 14.99 1.91 30.91
C LEU A 64 14.28 3.08 31.60
N ASP A 65 13.61 2.80 32.71
CA ASP A 65 12.91 3.79 33.54
C ASP A 65 13.85 4.86 34.11
N GLU A 66 15.05 4.48 34.59
CA GLU A 66 16.08 5.42 35.03
C GLU A 66 16.41 6.42 33.91
N ILE A 67 16.64 5.93 32.68
CA ILE A 67 16.98 6.76 31.53
C ILE A 67 15.83 7.70 31.17
N THR A 68 14.59 7.22 31.17
CA THR A 68 13.42 8.05 30.78
C THR A 68 13.06 9.06 31.84
N LYS A 69 13.22 8.75 33.13
CA LYS A 69 13.03 9.69 34.24
C LYS A 69 14.05 10.82 34.17
N ASP A 70 15.32 10.48 33.98
CA ASP A 70 16.41 11.46 33.94
C ASP A 70 16.31 12.38 32.71
N ARG A 71 15.94 11.85 31.55
CA ARG A 71 15.93 12.60 30.29
C ARG A 71 14.63 13.37 30.07
N PHE A 72 13.50 12.79 30.44
CA PHE A 72 12.18 13.25 29.98
C PHE A 72 11.15 13.39 31.10
N LYS A 73 11.51 13.11 32.36
CA LYS A 73 10.54 12.99 33.47
C LYS A 73 9.39 12.04 33.11
N VAL A 74 9.74 10.91 32.51
CA VAL A 74 8.81 9.83 32.16
C VAL A 74 9.13 8.63 33.03
N HIS A 75 8.14 8.18 33.81
CA HIS A 75 8.17 6.84 34.39
C HIS A 75 7.72 5.84 33.33
N LEU A 76 8.62 4.98 32.87
CA LEU A 76 8.32 4.01 31.81
C LEU A 76 8.04 2.63 32.42
N VAL A 77 6.87 2.10 32.13
CA VAL A 77 6.45 0.74 32.52
C VAL A 77 6.48 -0.14 31.28
N VAL A 78 7.35 -1.16 31.29
CA VAL A 78 7.49 -2.09 30.15
C VAL A 78 6.72 -3.37 30.44
N ASN A 79 5.76 -3.68 29.58
CA ASN A 79 4.95 -4.89 29.61
C ASN A 79 5.51 -5.90 28.61
N TYR A 80 5.87 -7.08 29.08
CA TYR A 80 6.45 -8.16 28.27
C TYR A 80 5.39 -9.24 28.04
N ILE A 81 4.89 -9.34 26.82
CA ILE A 81 3.78 -10.25 26.48
C ILE A 81 4.26 -11.30 25.47
N PRO A 82 4.05 -12.61 25.73
CA PRO A 82 4.38 -13.65 24.77
C PRO A 82 3.62 -13.50 23.45
N GLU A 83 4.28 -13.78 22.34
CA GLU A 83 3.73 -13.65 20.99
C GLU A 83 2.39 -14.37 20.81
N SER A 84 2.26 -15.57 21.38
CA SER A 84 1.06 -16.40 21.30
C SER A 84 -0.22 -15.76 21.86
N VAL A 85 -0.09 -14.78 22.76
CA VAL A 85 -1.22 -14.07 23.41
C VAL A 85 -1.15 -12.56 23.22
N TYR A 86 -0.16 -12.06 22.46
CA TYR A 86 0.12 -10.63 22.34
C TYR A 86 -1.08 -9.86 21.81
N ARG A 87 -1.57 -10.23 20.62
CA ARG A 87 -2.68 -9.54 19.96
C ARG A 87 -3.95 -9.51 20.82
N GLU A 88 -4.37 -10.67 21.35
CA GLU A 88 -5.56 -10.75 22.20
C GLU A 88 -5.42 -9.89 23.46
N THR A 89 -4.23 -9.87 24.08
CA THR A 89 -3.97 -9.05 25.26
C THR A 89 -4.13 -7.57 24.92
N ILE A 90 -3.47 -7.08 23.86
CA ILE A 90 -3.53 -5.67 23.48
C ILE A 90 -4.95 -5.25 23.06
N ASP A 91 -5.63 -6.08 22.25
CA ASP A 91 -7.02 -5.81 21.85
C ASP A 91 -7.94 -5.63 23.06
N ASN A 92 -7.81 -6.50 24.07
CA ASN A 92 -8.62 -6.44 25.28
C ASN A 92 -8.30 -5.22 26.14
N GLU A 93 -7.03 -4.84 26.27
CA GLU A 93 -6.63 -3.65 27.02
C GLU A 93 -7.13 -2.37 26.32
N ILE A 94 -6.93 -2.23 25.01
CA ILE A 94 -7.43 -1.06 24.26
C ILE A 94 -8.96 -0.96 24.37
N ARG A 95 -9.69 -2.06 24.19
CA ARG A 95 -11.16 -2.06 24.34
C ARG A 95 -11.61 -1.73 25.76
N GLY A 96 -10.95 -2.31 26.77
CA GLY A 96 -11.24 -2.05 28.19
C GLY A 96 -11.07 -0.57 28.55
N PHE A 97 -10.10 0.12 27.94
CA PHE A 97 -9.94 1.56 28.12
C PHE A 97 -11.16 2.36 27.61
N TYR A 98 -11.67 2.04 26.42
CA TYR A 98 -12.85 2.70 25.86
C TYR A 98 -14.13 2.38 26.67
N GLU A 99 -14.29 1.13 27.11
CA GLU A 99 -15.40 0.72 27.97
C GLU A 99 -15.41 1.48 29.30
N THR A 100 -14.25 1.61 29.95
CA THR A 100 -14.14 2.32 31.24
C THR A 100 -14.35 3.83 31.12
N ARG A 101 -13.91 4.48 30.02
CA ARG A 101 -14.19 5.90 29.78
C ARG A 101 -15.65 6.19 29.42
N SER A 102 -16.35 5.28 28.73
CA SER A 102 -17.79 5.46 28.39
C SER A 102 -18.71 5.59 29.61
N HIS A 103 -18.28 5.09 30.78
CA HIS A 103 -19.04 5.14 32.03
C HIS A 103 -18.77 6.36 32.92
N ILE A 104 -17.93 7.31 32.47
CA ILE A 104 -17.60 8.53 33.21
C ILE A 104 -18.39 9.71 32.64
N THR A 105 -19.39 10.21 33.39
CA THR A 105 -20.11 11.44 33.05
C THR A 105 -19.15 12.63 33.04
N PRO A 106 -19.19 13.54 32.05
CA PRO A 106 -18.21 14.62 31.93
C PRO A 106 -18.36 15.60 33.10
N LYS A 107 -17.45 15.52 34.06
CA LYS A 107 -17.16 16.61 34.99
C LYS A 107 -15.93 17.31 34.46
N GLY A 108 -16.16 18.44 33.79
CA GLY A 108 -15.12 19.36 33.43
C GLY A 108 -14.43 19.88 34.69
N GLU A 109 -13.13 19.61 34.80
CA GLU A 109 -12.16 20.53 35.36
C GLU A 109 -10.99 20.51 34.37
N GLU A 110 -10.77 21.64 33.68
CA GLU A 110 -9.47 21.94 33.10
C GLU A 110 -8.46 21.95 34.24
N GLU A 111 -7.67 20.88 34.40
CA GLU A 111 -6.50 20.95 35.27
C GLU A 111 -5.45 21.79 34.56
N GLU A 112 -5.38 23.07 34.96
CA GLU A 112 -4.21 23.91 34.78
C GLU A 112 -2.92 23.11 35.02
N ASN A 113 -1.94 23.26 34.12
CA ASN A 113 -0.55 22.82 34.25
C ASN A 113 -0.02 23.00 35.69
N LYS A 114 -0.18 21.99 36.55
CA LYS A 114 0.41 21.95 37.88
C LYS A 114 1.86 21.47 37.74
N PRO A 115 2.84 22.12 38.40
CA PRO A 115 4.20 21.61 38.45
C PRO A 115 4.21 20.20 39.04
N ALA A 116 5.09 19.33 38.53
CA ALA A 116 5.22 17.96 39.00
C ALA A 116 5.26 17.92 40.54
N GLU A 117 4.32 17.18 41.15
CA GLU A 117 4.29 17.02 42.60
C GLU A 117 5.61 16.38 43.05
N THR A 118 6.19 16.87 44.15
CA THR A 118 7.39 16.26 44.73
C THR A 118 7.07 15.68 46.10
N GLU A 119 7.58 14.50 46.39
CA GLU A 119 7.49 13.86 47.70
C GLU A 119 8.87 13.75 48.36
N VAL A 120 8.91 13.63 49.69
CA VAL A 120 10.14 13.42 50.44
C VAL A 120 10.26 11.94 50.75
N ASN A 121 11.27 11.28 50.20
CA ASN A 121 11.48 9.85 50.44
C ASN A 121 11.97 9.57 51.87
N GLU A 122 12.11 8.28 52.23
CA GLU A 122 12.51 7.81 53.57
C GLU A 122 13.89 8.35 54.05
N TRP A 123 14.68 8.92 53.14
CA TRP A 123 16.01 9.48 53.40
C TRP A 123 16.02 11.02 53.46
N GLY A 124 14.86 11.66 53.38
CA GLY A 124 14.74 13.12 53.43
C GLY A 124 15.07 13.82 52.11
N ILE A 125 15.14 13.08 50.99
CA ILE A 125 15.43 13.62 49.65
C ILE A 125 14.11 13.88 48.93
N THR A 126 13.98 15.08 48.36
CA THR A 126 12.83 15.46 47.52
C THR A 126 12.95 14.77 46.15
N VAL A 127 11.96 13.94 45.81
CA VAL A 127 11.87 13.19 44.55
C VAL A 127 10.59 13.57 43.80
N ILE A 128 10.62 13.48 42.47
CA ILE A 128 9.44 13.71 41.62
C ILE A 128 8.44 12.57 41.85
N LYS A 129 7.19 12.92 42.14
CA LYS A 129 6.07 11.99 42.22
C LYS A 129 5.46 11.87 40.82
N TYR A 130 5.42 10.64 40.31
CA TYR A 130 4.86 10.32 39.01
C TYR A 130 3.38 9.94 39.15
N PRO A 131 2.51 10.27 38.17
CA PRO A 131 1.12 9.83 38.15
C PRO A 131 1.00 8.30 38.22
N ALA A 132 -0.07 7.80 38.84
CA ALA A 132 -0.38 6.36 38.78
C ALA A 132 -0.83 5.98 37.37
N LEU A 133 -0.59 4.72 36.97
CA LEU A 133 -1.14 4.17 35.73
C LEU A 133 -2.66 4.25 35.76
N LEU A 134 -3.24 4.62 34.61
CA LEU A 134 -4.66 4.48 34.37
C LEU A 134 -5.00 3.00 34.18
N ASP A 135 -6.25 2.64 34.49
CA ASP A 135 -6.76 1.31 34.18
C ASP A 135 -6.72 1.11 32.66
N HIS A 136 -6.33 -0.09 32.21
CA HIS A 136 -6.22 -0.42 30.78
C HIS A 136 -5.29 0.49 29.94
N GLN A 137 -4.31 1.16 30.56
CA GLN A 137 -3.40 2.07 29.86
C GLN A 137 -2.47 1.34 28.87
N VAL A 138 -2.55 1.73 27.60
CA VAL A 138 -1.67 1.33 26.48
C VAL A 138 -1.20 2.59 25.77
N ASP A 139 0.10 2.88 25.79
CA ASP A 139 0.67 4.07 25.14
C ASP A 139 1.51 3.70 23.91
N ILE A 140 2.61 2.95 24.10
CA ILE A 140 3.46 2.46 23.00
C ILE A 140 3.18 0.98 22.78
N VAL A 141 2.85 0.61 21.55
CA VAL A 141 2.45 -0.74 21.18
C VAL A 141 3.35 -1.29 20.06
N TYR A 142 3.75 -2.56 20.18
CA TYR A 142 4.39 -3.28 19.10
C TYR A 142 3.32 -3.80 18.14
N LEU A 143 3.51 -3.55 16.84
CA LEU A 143 2.60 -3.98 15.79
C LEU A 143 3.27 -5.09 14.99
N GLN A 144 2.57 -6.22 14.90
CA GLN A 144 3.04 -7.41 14.20
C GLN A 144 2.21 -7.67 12.95
N GLY A 145 2.82 -7.49 11.78
CA GLY A 145 2.21 -7.75 10.49
C GLY A 145 1.24 -6.66 10.03
N GLU A 146 0.88 -6.77 8.75
CA GLU A 146 0.02 -5.81 8.04
C GLU A 146 -1.39 -5.76 8.62
N GLU A 147 -1.99 -6.92 8.93
CA GLU A 147 -3.35 -7.02 9.43
C GLU A 147 -3.53 -6.22 10.72
N MET A 148 -2.62 -6.38 11.69
CA MET A 148 -2.68 -5.68 12.97
C MET A 148 -2.53 -4.17 12.76
N PHE A 149 -1.53 -3.75 11.98
CA PHE A 149 -1.30 -2.34 11.68
C PHE A 149 -2.51 -1.68 11.01
N LYS A 150 -3.01 -2.27 9.92
CA LYS A 150 -4.15 -1.74 9.18
C LYS A 150 -5.41 -1.78 10.01
N THR A 151 -5.66 -2.83 10.78
CA THR A 151 -6.84 -2.89 11.68
C THR A 151 -6.79 -1.81 12.73
N TYR A 152 -5.63 -1.60 13.37
CA TYR A 152 -5.49 -0.61 14.44
C TYR A 152 -5.56 0.82 13.90
N ALA A 153 -4.93 1.10 12.76
CA ALA A 153 -5.05 2.37 12.08
C ALA A 153 -6.49 2.63 11.61
N LYS A 154 -7.13 1.63 10.99
CA LYS A 154 -8.53 1.70 10.54
C LYS A 154 -9.46 2.01 11.72
N ASN A 155 -9.31 1.33 12.86
CA ASN A 155 -10.15 1.51 14.06
C ASN A 155 -9.86 2.80 14.86
N GLY A 156 -9.00 3.70 14.37
CA GLY A 156 -8.63 4.91 15.10
C GLY A 156 -7.83 4.66 16.38
N TRP A 157 -7.25 3.45 16.55
CA TRP A 157 -6.52 3.07 17.76
C TRP A 157 -5.08 3.59 17.80
N LEU A 158 -4.55 4.11 16.68
CA LEU A 158 -3.20 4.67 16.57
C LEU A 158 -3.25 6.17 16.33
N SER A 159 -2.36 6.93 16.95
CA SER A 159 -2.13 8.34 16.63
C SER A 159 -1.36 8.50 15.32
N SER A 160 -1.69 9.53 14.53
CA SER A 160 -0.78 9.98 13.46
C SER A 160 0.54 10.44 14.09
N LEU A 161 1.65 10.05 13.48
CA LEU A 161 2.99 10.42 13.93
C LEU A 161 3.56 11.58 13.13
N ASN A 162 2.85 12.07 12.11
CA ASN A 162 3.38 13.04 11.13
C ASN A 162 3.83 14.35 11.79
N VAL A 163 3.04 14.90 12.72
CA VAL A 163 3.38 16.15 13.43
C VAL A 163 4.69 16.01 14.21
N GLU A 164 4.82 14.93 15.00
CA GLU A 164 6.03 14.70 15.80
C GLU A 164 7.25 14.32 14.93
N LEU A 165 7.06 13.51 13.89
CA LEU A 165 8.10 13.18 12.91
C LEU A 165 8.60 14.43 12.15
N ASN A 166 7.73 15.43 11.95
CA ASN A 166 8.07 16.72 11.38
C ASN A 166 8.43 17.79 12.43
N GLY A 167 8.39 17.41 13.72
CA GLY A 167 8.57 18.28 14.88
C GLY A 167 9.72 17.82 15.76
N ASN A 168 9.42 17.31 16.96
CA ASN A 168 10.40 16.99 17.98
C ASN A 168 11.16 15.67 17.72
N SER A 169 10.62 14.80 16.88
CA SER A 169 11.15 13.46 16.57
C SER A 169 11.74 13.34 15.15
N LYS A 170 12.15 14.45 14.55
CA LYS A 170 12.85 14.49 13.24
C LYS A 170 14.05 13.56 13.13
N ALA A 171 14.71 13.25 14.25
CA ALA A 171 15.85 12.34 14.25
C ALA A 171 15.48 10.93 13.75
N ILE A 172 14.23 10.49 13.93
CA ILE A 172 13.72 9.22 13.42
C ILE A 172 13.82 9.19 11.88
N ARG A 173 13.39 10.25 11.19
CA ARG A 173 13.49 10.38 9.73
C ARG A 173 14.92 10.32 9.20
N SER A 174 15.93 10.61 10.03
CA SER A 174 17.36 10.54 9.66
C SER A 174 18.02 9.21 9.99
N ASN A 175 17.37 8.36 10.81
CA ASN A 175 17.94 7.10 11.29
C ASN A 175 17.18 5.86 10.79
N ILE A 176 16.01 6.05 10.18
CA ILE A 176 15.23 5.03 9.48
C ILE A 176 15.30 5.29 7.99
N ASN A 177 15.36 4.23 7.18
CA ASN A 177 15.29 4.37 5.73
C ASN A 177 14.01 5.13 5.32
N GLY A 178 14.16 6.14 4.46
CA GLY A 178 13.05 7.02 4.09
C GLY A 178 11.92 6.33 3.34
N HIS A 179 12.24 5.35 2.48
CA HIS A 179 11.24 4.53 1.80
C HIS A 179 10.49 3.65 2.80
N LEU A 180 11.21 3.00 3.72
CA LEU A 180 10.62 2.15 4.76
C LEU A 180 9.65 2.94 5.65
N LEU A 181 10.08 4.09 6.16
CA LEU A 181 9.24 4.92 7.02
C LEU A 181 7.99 5.44 6.28
N SER A 182 8.12 5.77 4.99
CA SER A 182 6.98 6.25 4.19
C SER A 182 6.02 5.12 3.81
N ALA A 183 6.51 3.88 3.71
CA ALA A 183 5.70 2.70 3.39
C ALA A 183 4.78 2.29 4.53
N ALA A 184 5.13 2.59 5.80
CA ALA A 184 4.26 2.40 6.96
C ALA A 184 3.19 3.50 7.09
N SER A 185 2.50 3.76 5.98
CA SER A 185 1.41 4.73 5.91
C SER A 185 0.06 4.06 5.73
N TYR A 186 -0.98 4.70 6.25
CA TYR A 186 -2.37 4.35 6.03
C TYR A 186 -3.11 5.63 5.66
N GLU A 187 -3.81 5.65 4.52
CA GLU A 187 -4.49 6.84 3.98
C GLU A 187 -3.62 8.11 3.91
N GLY A 188 -2.32 7.97 3.61
CA GLY A 188 -1.39 9.09 3.45
C GLY A 188 -0.67 9.56 4.72
N GLU A 189 -1.05 9.04 5.89
CA GLU A 189 -0.46 9.39 7.19
C GLU A 189 0.38 8.24 7.76
N ILE A 190 1.43 8.54 8.54
CA ILE A 190 2.31 7.54 9.16
C ILE A 190 1.80 7.24 10.58
N TYR A 191 1.38 6.01 10.85
CA TYR A 191 0.84 5.57 12.15
C TYR A 191 1.81 4.72 12.98
N ALA A 192 2.91 4.28 12.37
CA ALA A 192 3.88 3.43 13.04
C ALA A 192 5.30 3.71 12.56
N ILE A 193 6.27 3.30 13.37
CA ILE A 193 7.69 3.39 13.08
C ILE A 193 8.21 1.97 12.85
N PRO A 194 8.50 1.58 11.60
CA PRO A 194 9.10 0.28 11.32
C PRO A 194 10.48 0.15 11.94
N ASN A 195 10.78 -1.06 12.41
CA ASN A 195 12.10 -1.38 12.94
C ASN A 195 13.09 -1.42 11.77
N ASN A 196 14.05 -0.50 11.75
CA ASN A 196 15.01 -0.41 10.65
C ASN A 196 15.99 -1.60 10.66
N HIS A 197 16.12 -2.29 9.53
CA HIS A 197 16.98 -3.46 9.32
C HIS A 197 17.46 -3.51 7.85
N ALA A 198 18.16 -4.56 7.42
CA ALA A 198 18.54 -4.72 6.01
C ALA A 198 17.30 -5.05 5.17
N LEU A 199 17.06 -4.31 4.08
CA LEU A 199 15.79 -4.32 3.34
C LEU A 199 15.92 -4.97 1.97
N GLY A 200 14.95 -5.81 1.62
CA GLY A 200 14.85 -6.48 0.31
C GLY A 200 16.10 -7.27 -0.10
N GLU A 201 16.15 -7.74 -1.35
CA GLU A 201 17.31 -8.44 -1.90
C GLU A 201 17.53 -8.05 -3.36
N TYR A 202 18.75 -8.25 -3.86
CA TYR A 202 19.06 -8.06 -5.28
C TYR A 202 18.67 -9.30 -6.06
N THR A 203 18.15 -9.14 -7.27
CA THR A 203 18.15 -10.21 -8.27
C THR A 203 19.34 -10.02 -9.20
N VAL A 204 20.19 -11.04 -9.31
CA VAL A 204 21.50 -10.96 -9.97
C VAL A 204 21.64 -12.07 -11.01
N MET A 205 22.13 -11.69 -12.18
CA MET A 205 22.60 -12.61 -13.20
C MET A 205 24.11 -12.84 -13.04
N LEU A 206 24.51 -14.07 -12.78
CA LEU A 206 25.90 -14.48 -12.62
C LEU A 206 26.40 -15.14 -13.91
N LEU A 207 27.36 -14.52 -14.59
CA LEU A 207 27.96 -15.04 -15.83
C LEU A 207 29.28 -15.72 -15.54
N ASN A 208 29.47 -16.98 -15.95
CA ASN A 208 30.70 -17.73 -15.68
C ASN A 208 31.89 -17.16 -16.47
N LYS A 209 32.92 -16.66 -15.76
CA LYS A 209 34.09 -15.99 -16.37
C LYS A 209 34.86 -16.92 -17.30
N GLU A 210 35.07 -18.18 -16.89
CA GLU A 210 35.84 -19.13 -17.67
C GLU A 210 35.12 -19.45 -18.99
N LEU A 211 33.82 -19.74 -18.92
CA LEU A 211 33.02 -20.05 -20.10
C LEU A 211 32.88 -18.84 -21.04
N MET A 212 32.79 -17.63 -20.49
CA MET A 212 32.82 -16.40 -21.29
C MET A 212 34.16 -16.21 -22.02
N ALA A 213 35.29 -16.43 -21.35
CA ALA A 213 36.60 -16.38 -21.98
C ALA A 213 36.77 -17.48 -23.05
N GLN A 214 36.29 -18.70 -22.79
CA GLN A 214 36.32 -19.79 -23.76
C GLN A 214 35.43 -19.55 -24.99
N THR A 215 34.47 -18.63 -24.92
CA THR A 215 33.58 -18.25 -26.03
C THR A 215 33.94 -16.90 -26.65
N ASP A 216 35.02 -16.25 -26.20
CA ASP A 216 35.44 -14.91 -26.65
C ASP A 216 34.34 -13.83 -26.47
N THR A 217 33.56 -13.95 -25.40
CA THR A 217 32.45 -13.04 -25.08
C THR A 217 32.72 -12.14 -23.88
N ASP A 218 33.82 -12.32 -23.15
CA ASP A 218 34.16 -11.53 -21.96
C ASP A 218 34.40 -10.04 -22.26
N GLY A 219 34.90 -9.72 -23.46
CA GLY A 219 35.16 -8.34 -23.91
C GLY A 219 33.93 -7.43 -24.04
N VAL A 220 32.71 -7.97 -23.97
CA VAL A 220 31.46 -7.20 -24.09
C VAL A 220 30.70 -7.03 -22.77
N LEU A 221 31.28 -7.42 -21.64
CA LEU A 221 30.63 -7.36 -20.32
C LEU A 221 30.01 -5.99 -19.99
N SER A 222 30.72 -4.89 -20.30
CA SER A 222 30.23 -3.51 -20.07
C SER A 222 28.99 -3.12 -20.89
N GLN A 223 28.56 -3.96 -21.84
CA GLN A 223 27.38 -3.76 -22.68
C GLN A 223 26.23 -4.71 -22.31
N ILE A 224 26.40 -5.50 -21.25
CA ILE A 224 25.38 -6.39 -20.71
C ILE A 224 24.70 -5.67 -19.53
N ASP A 225 23.41 -5.39 -19.71
CA ASP A 225 22.52 -4.70 -18.78
C ASP A 225 21.37 -5.61 -18.29
N GLY A 226 21.25 -6.82 -18.82
CA GLY A 226 20.26 -7.79 -18.37
C GLY A 226 20.25 -9.07 -19.19
N LEU A 227 19.31 -9.97 -18.86
CA LEU A 227 19.13 -11.24 -19.55
C LEU A 227 18.76 -11.05 -21.03
N PHE A 228 17.91 -10.07 -21.33
CA PHE A 228 17.38 -9.82 -22.67
C PHE A 228 18.30 -8.97 -23.55
N ASN A 229 19.59 -9.30 -23.50
CA ASN A 229 20.63 -8.59 -24.21
C ASN A 229 21.24 -9.49 -25.29
N LYS A 230 21.47 -8.92 -26.49
CA LYS A 230 22.03 -9.66 -27.63
C LYS A 230 23.39 -10.33 -27.33
N TYR A 231 24.19 -9.77 -26.44
CA TYR A 231 25.49 -10.34 -26.06
C TYR A 231 25.35 -11.56 -25.18
N VAL A 232 24.34 -11.57 -24.29
CA VAL A 232 23.96 -12.75 -23.51
C VAL A 232 23.44 -13.84 -24.44
N TYR A 233 22.63 -13.48 -25.44
CA TYR A 233 22.14 -14.47 -26.40
C TYR A 233 23.26 -15.17 -27.15
N ASN A 234 24.21 -14.40 -27.69
CA ASN A 234 25.39 -14.94 -28.37
C ASN A 234 26.20 -15.85 -27.43
N TYR A 235 26.42 -15.44 -26.18
CA TYR A 235 27.15 -16.23 -25.20
C TYR A 235 26.49 -17.59 -24.95
N LEU A 236 25.18 -17.61 -24.70
CA LEU A 236 24.42 -18.84 -24.44
C LEU A 236 24.39 -19.77 -25.65
N GLU A 237 24.23 -19.22 -26.86
CA GLU A 237 24.29 -19.97 -28.11
C GLU A 237 25.66 -20.60 -28.34
N GLU A 238 26.74 -19.84 -28.12
CA GLU A 238 28.12 -20.35 -28.25
C GLU A 238 28.40 -21.47 -27.24
N VAL A 239 27.97 -21.30 -25.98
CA VAL A 239 28.06 -22.35 -24.95
C VAL A 239 27.29 -23.60 -25.39
N LYS A 240 26.04 -23.46 -25.82
CA LYS A 240 25.21 -24.58 -26.25
C LYS A 240 25.81 -25.30 -27.46
N SER A 241 26.38 -24.56 -28.41
CA SER A 241 26.97 -25.11 -29.64
C SER A 241 28.15 -26.05 -29.37
N LYS A 242 28.85 -25.88 -28.24
CA LYS A 242 29.95 -26.78 -27.83
C LYS A 242 29.47 -28.17 -27.42
N GLY A 243 28.20 -28.31 -27.04
CA GLY A 243 27.57 -29.61 -26.77
C GLY A 243 28.12 -30.36 -25.55
N ASP A 244 28.68 -29.67 -24.56
CA ASP A 244 29.13 -30.28 -23.30
C ASP A 244 27.94 -30.55 -22.38
N GLU A 245 27.65 -31.82 -22.11
CA GLU A 245 26.53 -32.24 -21.26
C GLU A 245 26.69 -31.85 -19.78
N ASN A 246 27.91 -31.48 -19.37
CA ASN A 246 28.19 -30.96 -18.01
C ASN A 246 27.99 -29.45 -17.90
N ILE A 247 27.73 -28.75 -19.01
CA ILE A 247 27.47 -27.31 -19.00
C ILE A 247 25.97 -27.06 -19.23
N LEU A 248 25.36 -26.39 -18.26
CA LEU A 248 23.99 -25.88 -18.36
C LEU A 248 24.04 -24.42 -18.84
N PRO A 249 23.37 -24.04 -19.95
CA PRO A 249 23.37 -22.64 -20.39
C PRO A 249 22.77 -21.68 -19.36
N ILE A 250 21.60 -22.02 -18.81
CA ILE A 250 20.85 -21.18 -17.85
C ILE A 250 20.44 -22.04 -16.66
N ASN A 251 20.99 -21.74 -15.50
CA ASN A 251 20.57 -22.25 -14.20
C ASN A 251 19.43 -21.38 -13.65
N ALA A 252 18.26 -21.57 -14.25
CA ALA A 252 16.96 -21.02 -13.90
C ALA A 252 15.91 -21.74 -14.75
N SER A 253 14.65 -21.70 -14.31
CA SER A 253 13.51 -22.15 -15.09
C SER A 253 13.14 -21.14 -16.20
N TYR A 254 12.37 -21.62 -17.18
CA TYR A 254 11.78 -20.75 -18.21
C TYR A 254 10.88 -19.66 -17.59
N SER A 255 10.13 -19.99 -16.54
CA SER A 255 9.21 -19.04 -15.88
C SER A 255 9.97 -17.92 -15.18
N GLU A 256 11.02 -18.26 -14.41
CA GLU A 256 11.84 -17.24 -13.73
C GLU A 256 12.48 -16.27 -14.74
N CYS A 257 12.94 -16.79 -15.88
CA CYS A 257 13.44 -15.93 -16.95
C CYS A 257 12.33 -15.05 -17.56
N LEU A 258 11.13 -15.59 -17.74
CA LEU A 258 9.99 -14.84 -18.28
C LEU A 258 9.55 -13.71 -17.35
N ASP A 259 9.56 -13.93 -16.04
CA ASP A 259 9.17 -12.92 -15.03
C ASP A 259 10.14 -11.74 -14.95
N LEU A 260 11.37 -11.88 -15.48
CA LEU A 260 12.32 -10.77 -15.63
C LEU A 260 11.97 -9.85 -16.83
N LEU A 261 11.08 -10.28 -17.73
CA LEU A 261 10.76 -9.53 -18.95
C LEU A 261 9.64 -8.51 -18.73
N ALA A 262 8.63 -8.90 -17.97
CA ALA A 262 7.42 -8.12 -17.79
C ALA A 262 6.72 -8.46 -16.48
N TYR A 263 5.97 -7.50 -15.96
CA TYR A 263 4.91 -7.76 -15.01
C TYR A 263 3.65 -8.16 -15.77
N PHE A 264 3.10 -9.34 -15.48
CA PHE A 264 1.91 -9.85 -16.14
C PHE A 264 0.66 -9.56 -15.33
N TRP A 265 -0.36 -8.99 -15.97
CA TRP A 265 -1.68 -8.81 -15.37
C TRP A 265 -2.55 -10.02 -15.73
N ASN A 266 -2.66 -10.96 -14.78
CA ASN A 266 -3.49 -12.14 -14.87
C ASN A 266 -4.42 -12.20 -13.64
N ILE A 267 -5.38 -11.28 -13.60
CA ILE A 267 -6.27 -11.07 -12.45
C ILE A 267 -7.36 -12.15 -12.48
N ASN A 268 -7.42 -12.99 -11.45
CA ASN A 268 -8.47 -13.98 -11.29
C ASN A 268 -9.81 -13.27 -11.03
N PRO A 269 -10.87 -13.53 -11.81
CA PRO A 269 -12.14 -12.81 -11.69
C PRO A 269 -12.94 -13.14 -10.41
N ASP A 270 -12.64 -14.25 -9.74
CA ASP A 270 -13.36 -14.71 -8.54
C ASP A 270 -12.66 -14.25 -7.25
N THR A 271 -11.31 -14.20 -7.22
CA THR A 271 -10.54 -13.71 -6.06
C THR A 271 -10.12 -12.25 -6.19
N LEU A 272 -10.01 -11.74 -7.42
CA LEU A 272 -9.44 -10.44 -7.79
C LEU A 272 -7.97 -10.28 -7.40
N GLU A 273 -7.27 -11.39 -7.22
CA GLU A 273 -5.81 -11.44 -7.02
C GLU A 273 -5.11 -11.65 -8.36
N ASN A 274 -3.90 -11.12 -8.50
CA ASN A 274 -3.06 -11.39 -9.67
C ASN A 274 -2.37 -12.75 -9.48
N GLU A 275 -2.68 -13.74 -10.32
CA GLU A 275 -2.12 -15.10 -10.21
C GLU A 275 -0.71 -15.21 -10.82
N GLY A 276 -0.25 -14.17 -11.50
CA GLY A 276 1.00 -14.21 -12.26
C GLY A 276 0.93 -15.15 -13.47
N GLY A 277 2.09 -15.60 -13.92
CA GLY A 277 2.23 -16.40 -15.14
C GLY A 277 2.05 -15.57 -16.42
N LEU A 278 2.25 -16.22 -17.58
CA LEU A 278 2.18 -15.54 -18.87
C LEU A 278 0.78 -14.93 -19.06
N SER A 279 0.75 -13.61 -19.29
CA SER A 279 -0.43 -12.89 -19.76
C SER A 279 -0.12 -12.16 -21.07
N VAL A 280 -1.14 -11.98 -21.91
CA VAL A 280 -1.06 -11.11 -23.08
C VAL A 280 -1.18 -9.61 -22.72
N ILE A 281 -1.65 -9.31 -21.50
CA ILE A 281 -1.74 -7.96 -20.92
C ILE A 281 -0.71 -7.81 -19.79
N GLY A 282 0.03 -6.71 -19.78
CA GLY A 282 1.07 -6.47 -18.78
C GLY A 282 1.93 -5.25 -19.05
N TYR A 283 2.96 -5.09 -18.24
CA TYR A 283 3.96 -4.04 -18.36
C TYR A 283 5.32 -4.66 -18.67
N ARG A 284 5.89 -4.39 -19.85
CA ARG A 284 7.28 -4.75 -20.13
C ARG A 284 8.20 -3.86 -19.29
N TYR A 285 9.12 -4.46 -18.54
CA TYR A 285 10.11 -3.67 -17.80
C TYR A 285 11.02 -2.91 -18.78
N GLU A 286 11.13 -1.59 -18.57
CA GLU A 286 12.12 -0.76 -19.25
C GLU A 286 13.49 -0.85 -18.56
N ASP A 287 13.48 -0.74 -17.23
CA ASP A 287 14.61 -0.95 -16.35
C ASP A 287 14.11 -1.63 -15.08
N LEU A 288 14.37 -2.93 -14.96
CA LEU A 288 13.94 -3.72 -13.80
C LEU A 288 14.68 -3.29 -12.51
N SER A 289 15.85 -2.65 -12.64
CA SER A 289 16.66 -2.22 -11.50
C SER A 289 16.12 -0.98 -10.80
N GLU A 290 15.20 -0.24 -11.42
CA GLU A 290 14.61 1.01 -10.90
C GLU A 290 13.14 0.84 -10.49
N ILE A 291 12.62 -0.40 -10.48
CA ILE A 291 11.22 -0.65 -10.21
C ILE A 291 10.84 -0.24 -8.78
N SER A 292 9.75 0.53 -8.65
CA SER A 292 9.21 1.03 -7.38
C SER A 292 7.79 1.55 -7.58
N ARG A 293 7.07 1.91 -6.51
CA ARG A 293 5.75 2.59 -6.56
C ARG A 293 5.69 3.85 -7.43
N SER A 294 6.81 4.45 -7.81
CA SER A 294 6.84 5.59 -8.74
C SER A 294 6.76 5.18 -10.21
N VAL A 295 6.91 3.89 -10.52
CA VAL A 295 6.82 3.31 -11.87
C VAL A 295 5.45 2.64 -12.00
N PRO A 296 4.46 3.28 -12.66
CA PRO A 296 3.14 2.69 -12.84
C PRO A 296 3.24 1.47 -13.77
N LEU A 297 2.79 0.32 -13.30
CA LEU A 297 2.69 -0.91 -14.09
C LEU A 297 1.49 -0.84 -15.04
N GLU A 298 1.73 -0.37 -16.27
CA GLU A 298 0.68 -0.19 -17.28
C GLU A 298 0.02 -1.52 -17.70
N PHE A 299 -1.23 -1.46 -18.16
CA PHE A 299 -1.98 -2.62 -18.67
C PHE A 299 -1.85 -2.73 -20.20
N ASN A 300 -0.64 -2.85 -20.74
CA ASN A 300 -0.41 -2.86 -22.18
C ASN A 300 -0.66 -4.22 -22.82
N SER A 301 -1.03 -4.22 -24.10
CA SER A 301 -1.00 -5.43 -24.92
C SER A 301 0.44 -5.80 -25.28
N LEU A 302 1.03 -6.75 -24.55
CA LEU A 302 2.47 -7.04 -24.60
C LEU A 302 2.99 -7.47 -25.98
N PHE A 303 2.22 -8.27 -26.72
CA PHE A 303 2.61 -8.70 -28.07
C PHE A 303 2.50 -7.62 -29.15
N THR A 304 2.00 -6.43 -28.80
CA THR A 304 2.09 -5.25 -29.68
C THR A 304 3.46 -4.56 -29.57
N ASP A 305 4.14 -4.72 -28.44
CA ASP A 305 5.50 -4.24 -28.18
C ASP A 305 6.54 -5.11 -28.92
N PRO A 306 7.32 -4.52 -29.85
CA PRO A 306 8.33 -5.25 -30.61
C PRO A 306 9.48 -5.82 -29.77
N GLU A 307 9.92 -5.13 -28.71
CA GLU A 307 11.03 -5.58 -27.87
C GLU A 307 10.57 -6.70 -26.93
N PHE A 308 9.36 -6.61 -26.37
CA PHE A 308 8.75 -7.73 -25.64
C PHE A 308 8.65 -8.96 -26.54
N THR A 309 8.06 -8.81 -27.72
CA THR A 309 7.84 -9.92 -28.66
C THR A 309 9.15 -10.60 -29.05
N LYS A 310 10.18 -9.80 -29.31
CA LYS A 310 11.52 -10.29 -29.67
C LYS A 310 12.18 -11.06 -28.51
N ALA A 311 12.14 -10.52 -27.30
CA ALA A 311 12.68 -11.18 -26.10
C ALA A 311 11.91 -12.47 -25.77
N PHE A 312 10.59 -12.44 -25.83
CA PHE A 312 9.72 -13.60 -25.63
C PHE A 312 10.01 -14.72 -26.64
N LEU A 313 10.10 -14.37 -27.93
CA LEU A 313 10.48 -15.33 -28.98
C LEU A 313 11.86 -15.94 -28.73
N LYS A 314 12.79 -15.18 -28.14
CA LYS A 314 14.12 -15.70 -27.81
C LYS A 314 14.07 -16.72 -26.68
N LEU A 315 13.29 -16.48 -25.63
CA LEU A 315 13.07 -17.48 -24.58
C LEU A 315 12.37 -18.73 -25.12
N LYS A 316 11.36 -18.57 -25.97
CA LYS A 316 10.67 -19.70 -26.61
C LYS A 316 11.59 -20.49 -27.53
N GLU A 317 12.51 -19.85 -28.25
CA GLU A 317 13.54 -20.54 -29.04
C GLU A 317 14.40 -21.45 -28.16
N TYR A 318 14.89 -20.94 -27.02
CA TYR A 318 15.61 -21.76 -26.03
C TYR A 318 14.77 -22.91 -25.46
N GLN A 319 13.47 -22.68 -25.25
CA GLN A 319 12.55 -23.71 -24.78
C GLN A 319 12.36 -24.83 -25.82
N PHE A 320 12.15 -24.48 -27.10
CA PHE A 320 11.96 -25.45 -28.19
C PHE A 320 13.22 -26.24 -28.51
N GLU A 321 14.39 -25.58 -28.52
CA GLU A 321 15.67 -26.27 -28.74
C GLU A 321 16.01 -27.22 -27.59
N GLY A 322 15.57 -26.88 -26.38
CA GLY A 322 15.71 -27.70 -25.18
C GLY A 322 17.12 -27.69 -24.58
N GLY A 323 17.18 -27.95 -23.28
CA GLY A 323 18.44 -28.02 -22.52
C GLY A 323 19.19 -26.70 -22.43
N TYR A 324 18.49 -25.57 -22.49
CA TYR A 324 19.00 -24.27 -22.05
C TYR A 324 18.74 -24.06 -20.56
N PHE A 325 17.50 -24.32 -20.12
CA PHE A 325 17.03 -24.15 -18.74
C PHE A 325 17.23 -25.42 -17.91
N GLY A 326 17.39 -25.26 -16.60
CA GLY A 326 17.48 -26.34 -15.63
C GLY A 326 18.09 -25.90 -14.33
N GLU A 327 18.45 -26.87 -13.50
CA GLU A 327 19.21 -26.65 -12.27
C GLU A 327 20.58 -27.34 -12.37
N THR A 328 21.62 -26.70 -11.82
CA THR A 328 22.93 -27.34 -11.65
C THR A 328 22.88 -28.37 -10.53
N GLU A 329 23.04 -29.64 -10.86
CA GLU A 329 23.22 -30.74 -9.91
C GLU A 329 24.60 -31.40 -10.07
N GLY A 330 25.22 -31.80 -8.97
CA GLY A 330 26.48 -32.54 -8.98
C GLY A 330 27.66 -31.70 -9.47
N GLU A 331 28.37 -32.18 -10.50
CA GLU A 331 29.54 -31.52 -11.09
C GLU A 331 29.18 -30.56 -12.25
N LYS A 332 27.89 -30.35 -12.53
CA LYS A 332 27.46 -29.46 -13.62
C LYS A 332 27.79 -28.00 -13.29
N ILE A 333 28.25 -27.27 -14.30
CA ILE A 333 28.53 -25.83 -14.22
C ILE A 333 27.52 -25.07 -15.08
N ALA A 334 27.03 -23.94 -14.58
CA ALA A 334 26.18 -23.04 -15.35
C ALA A 334 27.00 -21.99 -16.10
N ALA A 335 26.61 -21.67 -17.33
CA ALA A 335 27.10 -20.48 -18.02
C ALA A 335 26.50 -19.20 -17.44
N LEU A 336 25.21 -19.25 -17.12
CA LEU A 336 24.46 -18.17 -16.50
C LEU A 336 23.62 -18.74 -15.35
N SER A 337 23.62 -18.09 -14.20
CA SER A 337 22.67 -18.34 -13.10
C SER A 337 21.89 -17.08 -12.77
N ILE A 338 20.61 -17.22 -12.43
CA ILE A 338 19.84 -16.15 -11.80
C ILE A 338 19.74 -16.49 -10.32
N ALA A 339 20.07 -15.54 -9.46
CA ALA A 339 20.02 -15.72 -8.01
C ALA A 339 19.51 -14.47 -7.32
N THR A 340 18.82 -14.66 -6.21
CA THR A 340 18.46 -13.58 -5.28
C THR A 340 19.46 -13.61 -4.13
N MET A 341 19.99 -12.44 -3.74
CA MET A 341 21.03 -12.36 -2.72
C MET A 341 21.09 -11.01 -2.01
N GLY A 342 21.65 -11.01 -0.81
CA GLY A 342 22.00 -9.80 -0.07
C GLY A 342 23.29 -9.13 -0.56
N TYR A 343 23.58 -7.96 -0.01
CA TYR A 343 24.74 -7.15 -0.42
C TYR A 343 26.10 -7.82 -0.18
N GLU A 344 26.24 -8.61 0.87
CA GLU A 344 27.48 -9.31 1.20
C GLU A 344 27.87 -10.33 0.12
N GLU A 345 26.93 -11.20 -0.24
CA GLU A 345 27.11 -12.22 -1.27
C GLU A 345 27.36 -11.57 -2.64
N LEU A 346 26.62 -10.51 -2.99
CA LEU A 346 26.89 -9.72 -4.19
C LEU A 346 28.32 -9.15 -4.21
N THR A 347 28.81 -8.68 -3.06
CA THR A 347 30.18 -8.16 -2.93
C THR A 347 31.21 -9.26 -3.11
N ALA A 348 30.95 -10.48 -2.61
CA ALA A 348 31.81 -11.64 -2.86
C ALA A 348 31.88 -11.98 -4.36
N TYR A 349 30.76 -11.91 -5.09
CA TYR A 349 30.76 -12.09 -6.55
C TYR A 349 31.48 -10.96 -7.31
N ARG A 350 31.52 -9.74 -6.77
CA ARG A 350 32.25 -8.61 -7.36
C ARG A 350 33.77 -8.70 -7.15
N ALA A 351 34.25 -9.64 -6.32
CA ALA A 351 35.67 -9.82 -6.08
C ALA A 351 36.41 -10.30 -7.35
N ALA A 352 37.68 -9.90 -7.48
CA ALA A 352 38.48 -10.19 -8.67
C ALA A 352 38.68 -11.70 -8.89
N ASP A 353 38.79 -12.46 -7.80
CA ASP A 353 38.96 -13.91 -7.71
C ASP A 353 37.65 -14.70 -7.79
N SER A 354 36.49 -14.05 -7.84
CA SER A 354 35.23 -14.73 -8.12
C SER A 354 35.27 -15.42 -9.49
N GLU A 355 34.61 -16.56 -9.61
CA GLU A 355 34.44 -17.30 -10.87
C GLU A 355 33.36 -16.69 -11.78
N TYR A 356 32.61 -15.71 -11.30
CA TYR A 356 31.46 -15.12 -12.00
C TYR A 356 31.57 -13.61 -12.16
N TYR A 357 31.01 -13.07 -13.24
CA TYR A 357 30.68 -11.66 -13.37
C TYR A 357 29.23 -11.43 -12.93
N PRO A 358 28.98 -10.68 -11.83
CA PRO A 358 27.62 -10.35 -11.43
C PRO A 358 27.08 -9.16 -12.22
N VAL A 359 25.87 -9.29 -12.74
CA VAL A 359 25.06 -8.23 -13.35
C VAL A 359 23.78 -8.09 -12.53
N VAL A 360 23.57 -6.93 -11.91
CA VAL A 360 22.35 -6.67 -11.14
C VAL A 360 21.19 -6.47 -12.12
N LEU A 361 20.15 -7.28 -11.98
CA LEU A 361 18.92 -7.20 -12.77
C LEU A 361 17.84 -6.38 -12.04
N LYS A 362 17.70 -6.60 -10.73
CA LYS A 362 16.74 -5.91 -9.85
C LYS A 362 17.47 -5.45 -8.59
N ASN A 363 17.30 -4.18 -8.22
CA ASN A 363 17.74 -3.68 -6.92
C ASN A 363 16.73 -4.07 -5.82
N PRO A 364 17.12 -3.99 -4.53
CA PRO A 364 16.21 -4.29 -3.44
C PRO A 364 14.96 -3.41 -3.47
N THR A 365 13.80 -4.04 -3.37
CA THR A 365 12.49 -3.39 -3.18
C THR A 365 11.93 -3.78 -1.82
N LEU A 366 11.20 -2.89 -1.16
CA LEU A 366 10.52 -3.23 0.10
C LEU A 366 9.44 -4.27 -0.17
N THR A 367 9.44 -5.30 0.66
CA THR A 367 8.41 -6.31 0.77
C THR A 367 7.42 -5.96 1.89
N GLU A 368 6.28 -6.66 1.93
CA GLU A 368 5.31 -6.50 3.04
C GLU A 368 5.93 -6.84 4.39
N GLU A 369 6.80 -7.85 4.45
CA GLU A 369 7.51 -8.24 5.68
C GLU A 369 8.49 -7.15 6.14
N ASP A 370 9.23 -6.52 5.21
CA ASP A 370 10.16 -5.43 5.54
C ASP A 370 9.42 -4.27 6.23
N VAL A 371 8.22 -3.93 5.75
CA VAL A 371 7.45 -2.78 6.23
C VAL A 371 6.66 -3.12 7.48
N TYR A 372 5.87 -4.19 7.42
CA TYR A 372 4.85 -4.50 8.41
C TYR A 372 5.25 -5.58 9.40
N GLY A 373 6.32 -6.34 9.15
CA GLY A 373 6.72 -7.47 10.00
C GLY A 373 7.00 -7.06 11.45
N SER A 374 7.52 -5.85 11.69
CA SER A 374 7.78 -5.34 13.03
C SER A 374 7.83 -3.81 13.12
N MET A 375 6.88 -3.22 13.83
CA MET A 375 6.78 -1.76 13.99
C MET A 375 6.41 -1.37 15.43
N PHE A 376 6.61 -0.10 15.77
CA PHE A 376 6.03 0.50 16.98
C PHE A 376 5.05 1.61 16.62
N GLY A 377 3.83 1.50 17.12
CA GLY A 377 2.80 2.54 17.07
C GLY A 377 2.64 3.24 18.42
N VAL A 378 1.91 4.36 18.41
CA VAL A 378 1.44 5.03 19.63
C VAL A 378 -0.08 4.98 19.63
N CYS A 379 -0.68 4.50 20.71
CA CYS A 379 -2.12 4.38 20.79
C CYS A 379 -2.78 5.76 20.97
N SER A 380 -3.89 6.01 20.27
CA SER A 380 -4.63 7.29 20.27
C SER A 380 -5.15 7.72 21.63
N GLN A 381 -5.29 6.77 22.55
CA GLN A 381 -5.70 7.03 23.94
C GLN A 381 -4.66 7.72 24.82
N THR A 382 -3.39 7.84 24.37
CA THR A 382 -2.36 8.49 25.18
C THR A 382 -2.57 10.00 25.24
N ASP A 383 -2.55 10.58 26.43
CA ASP A 383 -2.60 12.04 26.60
C ASP A 383 -1.23 12.70 26.35
N SER A 384 -0.21 11.93 25.93
CA SER A 384 1.18 12.36 25.92
C SER A 384 2.00 11.83 24.74
N LEU A 385 1.48 11.99 23.52
CA LEU A 385 2.13 11.63 22.26
C LEU A 385 3.59 12.11 22.17
N GLU A 386 3.87 13.36 22.58
CA GLU A 386 5.23 13.94 22.58
C GLU A 386 6.23 13.07 23.38
N HIS A 387 5.83 12.57 24.56
CA HIS A 387 6.71 11.73 25.39
C HIS A 387 6.85 10.30 24.85
N CYS A 388 5.78 9.72 24.28
CA CYS A 388 5.89 8.44 23.57
C CYS A 388 6.89 8.53 22.42
N MET A 389 6.80 9.62 21.65
CA MET A 389 7.71 9.88 20.53
C MET A 389 9.15 10.14 20.98
N LYS A 390 9.39 10.71 22.17
CA LYS A 390 10.74 10.78 22.77
C LYS A 390 11.32 9.39 23.07
N VAL A 391 10.52 8.47 23.60
CA VAL A 391 10.94 7.08 23.86
C VAL A 391 11.24 6.35 22.55
N LEU A 392 10.35 6.44 21.55
CA LEU A 392 10.59 5.86 20.23
C LEU A 392 11.78 6.49 19.50
N THR A 393 12.05 7.77 19.76
CA THR A 393 13.27 8.43 19.26
C THR A 393 14.52 7.81 19.90
N LEU A 394 14.54 7.54 21.22
CA LEU A 394 15.66 6.83 21.84
C LEU A 394 15.85 5.45 21.23
N LEU A 395 14.75 4.71 21.03
CA LEU A 395 14.80 3.37 20.44
C LEU A 395 15.46 3.34 19.06
N ASN A 396 15.31 4.42 18.29
CA ASN A 396 15.82 4.51 16.92
C ASN A 396 17.12 5.33 16.78
N THR A 397 17.66 5.91 17.86
CA THR A 397 18.84 6.80 17.80
C THR A 397 19.88 6.58 18.90
N ASN A 398 19.54 5.89 19.98
CA ASN A 398 20.40 5.71 21.15
C ASN A 398 20.79 4.24 21.33
N ALA A 399 22.05 3.92 21.07
CA ALA A 399 22.57 2.55 21.16
C ALA A 399 22.45 1.96 22.58
N GLU A 400 22.64 2.75 23.64
CA GLU A 400 22.51 2.25 25.02
C GLU A 400 21.06 1.80 25.30
N PHE A 401 20.08 2.67 25.07
CA PHE A 401 18.66 2.37 25.28
C PHE A 401 18.20 1.18 24.43
N ARG A 402 18.62 1.16 23.15
CA ARG A 402 18.33 0.08 22.21
C ARG A 402 18.89 -1.27 22.66
N ASN A 403 20.14 -1.31 23.11
CA ASN A 403 20.79 -2.54 23.58
C ASN A 403 20.25 -2.98 24.96
N ILE A 404 19.80 -2.05 25.81
CA ILE A 404 19.09 -2.40 27.05
C ILE A 404 17.80 -3.15 26.76
N LEU A 405 16.99 -2.68 25.81
CA LEU A 405 15.76 -3.39 25.45
C LEU A 405 16.05 -4.75 24.79
N GLN A 406 17.15 -4.88 24.04
CA GLN A 406 17.50 -6.08 23.28
C GLN A 406 18.16 -7.18 24.12
N TYR A 407 19.21 -6.81 24.85
CA TYR A 407 20.12 -7.73 25.56
C TYR A 407 20.04 -7.57 27.08
N GLY A 408 19.44 -6.49 27.58
CA GLY A 408 19.36 -6.14 28.98
C GLY A 408 20.55 -5.32 29.49
N VAL A 409 21.01 -5.56 30.72
CA VAL A 409 22.09 -4.77 31.34
C VAL A 409 23.43 -5.50 31.24
N GLU A 410 24.45 -4.82 30.70
CA GLU A 410 25.80 -5.38 30.57
C GLU A 410 26.39 -5.79 31.94
N ASN A 411 27.08 -6.92 31.98
CA ASN A 411 27.59 -7.60 33.17
C ASN A 411 26.50 -8.11 34.13
N LYS A 412 25.24 -8.18 33.68
CA LYS A 412 24.12 -8.78 34.41
C LYS A 412 23.38 -9.81 33.56
N THR A 413 22.79 -9.36 32.46
CA THR A 413 22.01 -10.20 31.54
C THR A 413 22.82 -10.59 30.30
N TYR A 414 23.81 -9.77 29.92
CA TYR A 414 24.75 -10.09 28.87
C TYR A 414 26.14 -9.51 29.16
N GLN A 415 27.15 -9.93 28.41
CA GLN A 415 28.47 -9.30 28.38
C GLN A 415 28.99 -9.29 26.94
N LEU A 416 29.91 -8.36 26.67
CA LEU A 416 30.62 -8.31 25.40
C LEU A 416 31.91 -9.12 25.47
N VAL A 417 32.01 -10.17 24.65
CA VAL A 417 33.20 -11.03 24.57
C VAL A 417 33.93 -10.86 23.24
N PRO A 418 35.25 -11.06 23.18
CA PRO A 418 35.98 -11.07 21.92
C PRO A 418 35.37 -12.03 20.90
N ASP A 419 35.31 -11.62 19.63
CA ASP A 419 34.91 -12.53 18.55
C ASP A 419 35.94 -13.68 18.44
N PRO A 420 35.51 -14.95 18.34
CA PRO A 420 36.42 -16.10 18.17
C PRO A 420 37.36 -15.99 16.96
N ASN A 421 36.95 -15.29 15.90
CA ASN A 421 37.67 -15.09 14.66
C ASN A 421 38.51 -13.79 14.67
N ASP A 422 38.16 -12.79 15.49
CA ASP A 422 38.92 -11.55 15.69
C ASP A 422 38.79 -10.98 17.11
N ASN A 423 39.84 -11.15 17.91
CA ASN A 423 39.87 -10.73 19.31
C ASN A 423 39.69 -9.20 19.57
N GLN A 424 39.77 -8.35 18.54
CA GLN A 424 39.53 -6.91 18.67
C GLN A 424 38.04 -6.55 18.68
N LYS A 425 37.18 -7.42 18.16
CA LYS A 425 35.74 -7.17 18.02
C LYS A 425 34.97 -7.80 19.17
N ARG A 426 33.69 -7.44 19.32
CA ARG A 426 32.88 -7.79 20.48
C ARG A 426 31.52 -8.31 20.04
N ILE A 427 31.16 -9.49 20.53
CA ILE A 427 29.87 -10.14 20.34
C ILE A 427 29.15 -10.28 21.69
N VAL A 428 27.83 -10.41 21.63
CA VAL A 428 27.00 -10.63 22.83
C VAL A 428 27.19 -12.05 23.35
N SER A 429 27.31 -12.21 24.67
CA SER A 429 27.21 -13.48 25.37
C SER A 429 26.16 -13.34 26.47
N TYR A 430 25.15 -14.21 26.43
CA TYR A 430 24.00 -14.17 27.35
C TYR A 430 24.32 -14.78 28.71
N SER A 431 23.68 -14.24 29.74
CA SER A 431 23.72 -14.76 31.12
C SER A 431 22.82 -15.99 31.25
N GLU A 432 23.34 -17.07 31.83
CA GLU A 432 22.53 -18.22 32.24
C GLU A 432 21.73 -17.95 33.53
N GLU A 433 22.21 -17.01 34.38
CA GLU A 433 21.58 -16.68 35.67
C GLU A 433 20.39 -15.73 35.49
N TYR A 434 20.49 -14.78 34.55
CA TYR A 434 19.45 -13.79 34.23
C TYR A 434 19.19 -13.79 32.71
N PRO A 435 18.60 -14.87 32.16
CA PRO A 435 18.36 -14.97 30.73
C PRO A 435 17.41 -13.86 30.28
N TYR A 436 17.87 -13.12 29.27
CA TYR A 436 17.16 -12.04 28.58
C TYR A 436 17.67 -11.96 27.15
N HIS A 437 16.86 -12.42 26.20
CA HIS A 437 17.16 -12.29 24.78
C HIS A 437 15.86 -12.05 24.02
N MET A 438 15.73 -10.85 23.45
CA MET A 438 14.61 -10.49 22.59
C MET A 438 14.98 -10.73 21.12
N ASN A 439 14.01 -10.84 20.24
CA ASN A 439 14.30 -10.84 18.81
C ASN A 439 14.80 -9.46 18.36
N ILE A 440 15.97 -9.43 17.73
CA ILE A 440 16.65 -8.22 17.30
C ILE A 440 15.81 -7.37 16.35
N PHE A 441 14.93 -7.97 15.54
CA PHE A 441 14.09 -7.25 14.59
C PHE A 441 12.77 -6.75 15.21
N LYS A 442 12.44 -7.15 16.45
CA LYS A 442 11.20 -6.75 17.16
C LYS A 442 11.41 -5.60 18.15
N THR A 443 12.64 -5.09 18.29
CA THR A 443 13.03 -4.17 19.37
C THR A 443 13.59 -2.82 18.90
N GLY A 444 13.29 -2.40 17.66
CA GLY A 444 13.73 -1.11 17.10
C GLY A 444 14.83 -1.22 16.05
N ASN A 445 15.46 -0.09 15.72
CA ASN A 445 16.55 -0.01 14.74
C ASN A 445 17.69 -1.00 15.03
N ALA A 446 17.81 -2.06 14.22
CA ALA A 446 18.82 -3.12 14.37
C ALA A 446 20.25 -2.58 14.16
N PHE A 447 20.44 -1.51 13.38
CA PHE A 447 21.76 -0.95 13.11
C PHE A 447 22.45 -0.28 14.32
N LEU A 448 21.77 -0.24 15.47
CA LEU A 448 22.29 0.29 16.74
C LEU A 448 22.69 -0.80 17.73
N THR A 449 22.44 -2.08 17.41
CA THR A 449 22.74 -3.19 18.31
C THR A 449 24.17 -3.72 18.13
N TYR A 450 24.62 -4.51 19.09
CA TYR A 450 25.80 -5.36 18.89
C TYR A 450 25.45 -6.59 18.04
N PRO A 451 26.38 -7.16 17.26
CA PRO A 451 26.14 -8.43 16.58
C PRO A 451 25.90 -9.59 17.58
N GLU A 452 24.93 -10.44 17.27
CA GLU A 452 24.63 -11.65 18.06
C GLU A 452 25.62 -12.79 17.73
N PRO A 453 25.77 -13.80 18.60
CA PRO A 453 26.56 -14.99 18.29
C PRO A 453 26.21 -15.60 16.94
N GLY A 454 27.21 -15.70 16.05
CA GLY A 454 27.06 -16.29 14.72
C GLY A 454 26.72 -15.31 13.61
N MET A 455 26.46 -14.03 13.90
CA MET A 455 26.35 -12.98 12.89
C MET A 455 27.72 -12.50 12.41
N ASP A 456 27.80 -12.02 11.16
CA ASP A 456 28.96 -11.28 10.69
C ASP A 456 29.12 -9.99 11.50
N GLU A 457 30.36 -9.65 11.84
CA GLU A 457 30.69 -8.45 12.61
C GLU A 457 30.28 -7.14 11.92
N ASN A 458 30.25 -7.13 10.59
CA ASN A 458 29.94 -6.00 9.72
C ASN A 458 28.49 -6.07 9.21
N VAL A 459 27.66 -6.99 9.72
CA VAL A 459 26.27 -7.20 9.30
C VAL A 459 25.48 -5.88 9.21
N TRP A 460 25.74 -4.93 10.10
CA TRP A 460 25.09 -3.61 10.07
C TRP A 460 25.61 -2.68 8.98
N GLU A 461 26.91 -2.71 8.67
CA GLU A 461 27.45 -1.91 7.57
C GLU A 461 27.08 -2.49 6.20
N ILE A 462 26.98 -3.82 6.12
CA ILE A 462 26.44 -4.57 4.97
C ILE A 462 24.96 -4.20 4.77
N GLY A 463 24.12 -4.30 5.80
CA GLY A 463 22.71 -3.96 5.70
C GLY A 463 22.48 -2.48 5.38
N LYS A 464 23.27 -1.56 5.95
CA LYS A 464 23.23 -0.14 5.55
C LYS A 464 23.65 0.07 4.10
N ALA A 465 24.52 -0.77 3.55
CA ALA A 465 24.90 -0.69 2.15
C ALA A 465 23.78 -1.15 1.23
N GLN A 466 23.14 -2.26 1.56
CA GLN A 466 21.93 -2.72 0.88
C GLN A 466 20.82 -1.66 0.89
N ASN A 467 20.56 -1.06 2.05
CA ASN A 467 19.51 -0.04 2.19
C ASN A 467 19.74 1.23 1.37
N ARG A 468 20.96 1.50 0.90
CA ARG A 468 21.24 2.64 0.01
C ARG A 468 20.80 2.39 -1.43
N ASP A 469 20.69 1.12 -1.82
CA ASP A 469 20.31 0.71 -3.16
C ASP A 469 18.81 0.38 -3.25
N VAL A 470 18.06 0.48 -2.15
CA VAL A 470 16.61 0.27 -2.12
C VAL A 470 15.91 1.33 -2.97
N THR A 471 15.11 0.90 -3.94
CA THR A 471 14.39 1.79 -4.87
C THR A 471 13.05 2.29 -4.30
N GLY A 472 12.48 1.55 -3.35
CA GLY A 472 11.21 1.85 -2.70
C GLY A 472 10.35 0.62 -2.51
N ALA A 473 9.06 0.82 -2.23
CA ALA A 473 8.08 -0.25 -2.17
C ALA A 473 7.77 -0.83 -3.55
N ASP A 474 7.43 -2.12 -3.59
CA ASP A 474 6.91 -2.76 -4.80
C ASP A 474 5.67 -2.00 -5.33
N PRO A 475 5.53 -1.81 -6.67
CA PRO A 475 4.42 -1.06 -7.25
C PRO A 475 3.02 -1.60 -6.95
N THR A 476 2.92 -2.85 -6.51
CA THR A 476 1.64 -3.53 -6.21
C THR A 476 1.47 -3.89 -4.74
N MET A 477 2.47 -3.60 -3.89
CA MET A 477 2.31 -3.77 -2.45
C MET A 477 1.07 -2.98 -1.97
N ASP A 478 0.24 -3.58 -1.11
CA ASP A 478 -1.06 -3.04 -0.65
C ASP A 478 -2.15 -2.86 -1.72
N LEU A 479 -1.89 -3.21 -2.98
CA LEU A 479 -2.93 -3.20 -4.01
C LEU A 479 -3.84 -4.41 -3.82
N ASN A 480 -5.11 -4.14 -3.57
CA ASN A 480 -6.12 -5.17 -3.51
C ASN A 480 -7.29 -4.77 -4.41
N PHE A 481 -7.37 -5.37 -5.60
CA PHE A 481 -8.49 -5.10 -6.49
C PHE A 481 -9.81 -5.47 -5.84
N ARG A 482 -9.88 -6.46 -4.95
CA ARG A 482 -11.11 -6.80 -4.22
C ARG A 482 -11.56 -5.67 -3.30
N SER A 483 -10.68 -5.06 -2.52
CA SER A 483 -11.09 -3.94 -1.65
C SER A 483 -11.50 -2.69 -2.45
N ILE A 484 -10.95 -2.53 -3.66
CA ILE A 484 -11.30 -1.43 -4.58
C ILE A 484 -12.57 -1.76 -5.40
N ALA A 485 -12.77 -3.03 -5.76
CA ALA A 485 -13.90 -3.57 -6.52
C ALA A 485 -15.15 -3.79 -5.70
N ILE A 486 -15.00 -4.01 -4.39
CA ILE A 486 -16.09 -3.98 -3.42
C ILE A 486 -16.49 -2.50 -3.23
N SER A 487 -17.01 -1.91 -4.30
CA SER A 487 -18.20 -1.06 -4.27
C SER A 487 -19.44 -1.88 -4.63
N GLY A 488 -19.36 -3.22 -4.54
CA GLY A 488 -20.48 -4.08 -4.21
C GLY A 488 -20.74 -3.99 -2.71
N MET A 489 -21.49 -2.97 -2.33
CA MET A 489 -22.03 -2.73 -0.99
C MET A 489 -22.52 -4.05 -0.39
N GLU A 490 -22.40 -4.25 0.92
CA GLU A 490 -23.49 -5.00 1.57
C GLU A 490 -24.74 -4.14 1.38
N GLU A 491 -25.42 -4.33 0.25
CA GLU A 491 -26.68 -3.67 -0.07
C GLU A 491 -27.72 -4.28 0.86
N ASN A 492 -27.76 -3.77 2.09
CA ASN A 492 -28.66 -4.26 3.10
C ASN A 492 -30.03 -3.69 2.78
N THR A 493 -30.88 -4.53 2.18
CA THR A 493 -32.32 -4.28 2.18
C THR A 493 -32.80 -4.38 3.61
N ILE A 494 -33.05 -3.21 4.20
CA ILE A 494 -33.39 -3.04 5.61
C ILE A 494 -34.90 -3.03 5.84
N GLU A 495 -35.70 -2.70 4.82
CA GLU A 495 -37.16 -2.82 4.85
C GLU A 495 -37.73 -2.96 3.44
N ASN A 496 -38.70 -3.85 3.30
CA ASN A 496 -39.43 -4.06 2.06
C ASN A 496 -40.93 -4.19 2.34
N THR A 497 -41.73 -3.24 1.84
CA THR A 497 -43.18 -3.19 2.01
C THR A 497 -43.90 -3.29 0.67
N ALA A 498 -45.23 -3.41 0.70
CA ALA A 498 -46.03 -3.38 -0.53
C ALA A 498 -46.03 -2.02 -1.25
N THR A 499 -45.54 -0.95 -0.60
CA THR A 499 -45.62 0.44 -1.08
C THR A 499 -44.26 1.11 -1.23
N TYR A 500 -43.20 0.59 -0.60
CA TYR A 500 -41.84 1.11 -0.74
C TYR A 500 -40.77 0.10 -0.31
N GLN A 501 -39.56 0.24 -0.85
CA GLN A 501 -38.35 -0.47 -0.45
C GLN A 501 -37.30 0.54 0.02
N VAL A 502 -36.62 0.26 1.13
CA VAL A 502 -35.51 1.08 1.64
C VAL A 502 -34.22 0.29 1.62
N ARG A 503 -33.15 0.93 1.12
CA ARG A 503 -31.78 0.41 1.16
C ARG A 503 -30.88 1.41 1.85
N LEU A 504 -30.04 0.92 2.74
CA LEU A 504 -28.98 1.68 3.38
C LEU A 504 -27.66 1.12 2.91
N ASN A 505 -26.86 2.00 2.33
CA ASN A 505 -25.50 1.70 1.99
C ASN A 505 -24.57 2.49 2.89
N GLN A 506 -23.70 1.76 3.54
CA GLN A 506 -22.71 2.30 4.45
C GLN A 506 -21.36 2.32 3.73
N GLU A 507 -20.35 2.81 4.43
CA GLU A 507 -18.99 2.51 4.05
C GLU A 507 -18.51 3.15 2.72
N ILE A 508 -19.11 4.28 2.33
CA ILE A 508 -18.86 4.90 1.03
C ILE A 508 -17.59 5.76 1.09
N ALA A 509 -16.63 5.51 0.21
CA ALA A 509 -15.46 6.37 0.07
C ALA A 509 -15.79 7.62 -0.76
N LEU A 510 -15.17 8.77 -0.45
CA LEU A 510 -15.33 9.98 -1.27
C LEU A 510 -14.80 9.80 -2.70
N SER A 511 -13.81 8.92 -2.89
CA SER A 511 -13.33 8.53 -4.23
C SER A 511 -14.46 8.02 -5.11
N THR A 512 -15.45 7.32 -4.52
CA THR A 512 -16.63 6.76 -5.17
C THR A 512 -17.61 7.83 -5.70
N ILE A 513 -17.49 9.09 -5.29
CA ILE A 513 -18.32 10.20 -5.82
C ILE A 513 -17.50 11.25 -6.57
N SER A 514 -16.18 11.11 -6.61
CA SER A 514 -15.24 12.13 -7.09
C SER A 514 -15.30 12.40 -8.60
N SER A 515 -15.75 11.43 -9.39
CA SER A 515 -15.93 11.58 -10.85
C SER A 515 -17.35 12.01 -11.24
N ASN A 516 -18.30 12.12 -10.29
CA ASN A 516 -19.62 12.69 -10.54
C ASN A 516 -19.60 14.21 -10.31
N PRO A 517 -19.81 15.05 -11.34
CA PRO A 517 -19.65 16.50 -11.23
C PRO A 517 -20.66 17.18 -10.31
N VAL A 518 -21.90 16.66 -10.21
CA VAL A 518 -22.95 17.23 -9.34
C VAL A 518 -22.67 16.90 -7.88
N LEU A 519 -22.30 15.63 -7.59
CA LEU A 519 -21.93 15.20 -6.25
C LEU A 519 -20.63 15.85 -5.79
N TRP A 520 -19.65 15.97 -6.68
CA TRP A 520 -18.38 16.62 -6.40
C TRP A 520 -18.54 18.14 -6.18
N GLN A 521 -19.40 18.79 -6.95
CA GLN A 521 -19.74 20.19 -6.72
C GLN A 521 -20.42 20.36 -5.36
N TRP A 522 -21.42 19.53 -5.03
CA TRP A 522 -22.05 19.57 -3.72
C TRP A 522 -21.03 19.36 -2.59
N TYR A 523 -20.17 18.35 -2.70
CA TYR A 523 -19.12 18.09 -1.73
C TYR A 523 -18.19 19.29 -1.58
N SER A 524 -17.73 19.86 -2.69
CA SER A 524 -16.80 21.00 -2.69
C SER A 524 -17.41 22.26 -2.06
N GLU A 525 -18.71 22.49 -2.27
CA GLU A 525 -19.42 23.68 -1.79
C GLU A 525 -19.92 23.55 -0.34
N ASN A 526 -20.25 22.33 0.10
CA ASN A 526 -20.99 22.11 1.35
C ASN A 526 -20.26 21.22 2.37
N CYS A 527 -19.38 20.32 1.92
CA CYS A 527 -18.80 19.27 2.75
C CYS A 527 -17.31 19.47 3.02
N ALA A 528 -16.53 19.89 2.02
CA ALA A 528 -15.06 19.97 2.09
C ALA A 528 -14.52 20.93 3.17
N ALA A 529 -15.34 21.88 3.62
CA ALA A 529 -15.02 22.81 4.70
C ALA A 529 -16.00 22.72 5.89
N ALA A 530 -16.80 21.65 5.95
CA ALA A 530 -17.79 21.46 6.99
C ALA A 530 -17.12 21.14 8.32
N GLU A 531 -17.52 21.83 9.39
CA GLU A 531 -17.00 21.56 10.75
C GLU A 531 -17.54 20.24 11.28
N ALA A 532 -16.78 19.56 12.13
CA ALA A 532 -17.19 18.29 12.71
C ALA A 532 -18.55 18.39 13.42
N GLY A 533 -19.43 17.41 13.16
CA GLY A 533 -20.81 17.40 13.64
C GLY A 533 -21.79 18.22 12.80
N SER A 534 -21.35 18.97 11.79
CA SER A 534 -22.23 19.66 10.84
C SER A 534 -22.66 18.74 9.70
N LEU A 535 -23.69 17.93 9.95
CA LEU A 535 -24.21 16.98 8.97
C LEU A 535 -24.65 17.69 7.68
N GLN A 536 -24.18 17.19 6.55
CA GLN A 536 -24.57 17.64 5.22
C GLN A 536 -25.38 16.54 4.55
N VAL A 537 -26.53 16.90 3.99
CA VAL A 537 -27.39 15.95 3.26
C VAL A 537 -27.63 16.50 1.88
N LEU A 538 -27.25 15.74 0.87
CA LEU A 538 -27.79 15.96 -0.47
C LEU A 538 -29.08 15.14 -0.60
N GLN A 539 -30.18 15.82 -0.86
CA GLN A 539 -31.49 15.22 -1.06
C GLN A 539 -31.90 15.35 -2.53
N SER A 540 -32.24 14.23 -3.15
CA SER A 540 -32.74 14.17 -4.53
C SER A 540 -34.02 13.34 -4.60
N GLN A 541 -34.88 13.71 -5.55
CA GLN A 541 -36.14 13.03 -5.82
C GLN A 541 -36.34 12.92 -7.32
N LYS A 542 -36.35 11.68 -7.82
CA LYS A 542 -36.47 11.37 -9.25
C LYS A 542 -37.67 10.47 -9.50
N GLU A 543 -38.49 10.81 -10.49
CA GLU A 543 -39.52 9.89 -10.99
C GLU A 543 -38.83 8.76 -11.78
N ILE A 544 -39.17 7.51 -11.44
CA ILE A 544 -38.61 6.30 -12.08
C ILE A 544 -39.74 5.52 -12.78
N ALA A 545 -39.39 4.47 -13.52
CA ALA A 545 -40.35 3.71 -14.32
C ALA A 545 -41.58 3.23 -13.52
N ASN A 546 -42.71 3.06 -14.21
CA ASN A 546 -44.00 2.63 -13.65
C ASN A 546 -44.66 3.62 -12.66
N GLY A 547 -44.32 4.91 -12.72
CA GLY A 547 -44.91 5.95 -11.87
C GLY A 547 -44.44 5.89 -10.42
N LYS A 548 -43.34 5.17 -10.16
CA LYS A 548 -42.69 5.15 -8.86
C LYS A 548 -41.78 6.37 -8.71
N THR A 549 -41.46 6.71 -7.47
CA THR A 549 -40.52 7.80 -7.16
C THR A 549 -39.34 7.23 -6.36
N LYS A 550 -38.12 7.56 -6.77
CA LYS A 550 -36.91 7.29 -5.99
C LYS A 550 -36.54 8.53 -5.19
N TYR A 551 -36.44 8.37 -3.88
CA TYR A 551 -35.89 9.38 -2.99
C TYR A 551 -34.48 8.94 -2.60
N THR A 552 -33.52 9.85 -2.70
CA THR A 552 -32.11 9.59 -2.38
C THR A 552 -31.61 10.61 -1.38
N TYR A 553 -30.90 10.11 -0.36
CA TYR A 553 -30.28 10.91 0.68
C TYR A 553 -28.82 10.48 0.80
N LEU A 554 -27.89 11.33 0.36
CA LEU A 554 -26.46 11.16 0.59
C LEU A 554 -26.07 11.99 1.80
N VAL A 555 -25.75 11.32 2.90
CA VAL A 555 -25.45 11.93 4.18
C VAL A 555 -23.94 11.94 4.37
N TYR A 556 -23.35 13.12 4.37
CA TYR A 556 -21.95 13.34 4.74
C TYR A 556 -21.90 13.88 6.17
N ALA A 557 -21.25 13.13 7.04
CA ALA A 557 -21.12 13.47 8.44
C ALA A 557 -19.66 13.78 8.77
N PRO A 558 -19.25 15.06 8.75
CA PRO A 558 -17.88 15.46 9.06
C PRO A 558 -17.58 15.17 10.53
N GLY A 559 -16.35 14.77 10.80
CA GLY A 559 -15.85 14.37 12.11
C GLY A 559 -16.29 12.97 12.57
N LEU A 560 -17.00 12.20 11.75
CA LEU A 560 -17.40 10.83 12.10
C LEU A 560 -16.53 9.80 11.41
N GLU A 561 -16.24 8.70 12.10
CA GLU A 561 -15.56 7.54 11.52
C GLU A 561 -16.57 6.59 10.85
N TYR A 562 -16.03 5.74 10.00
CA TYR A 562 -16.75 4.72 9.23
C TYR A 562 -17.45 3.65 10.08
N PHE A 563 -17.01 3.45 11.34
CA PHE A 563 -17.50 2.40 12.25
C PHE A 563 -18.69 2.79 13.14
N THR A 564 -19.48 3.77 12.71
CA THR A 564 -20.66 4.19 13.46
C THR A 564 -21.79 3.19 13.27
N ASP A 565 -22.33 2.68 14.38
CA ASP A 565 -23.52 1.81 14.36
C ASP A 565 -24.69 2.62 13.77
N VAL A 566 -24.97 2.38 12.49
CA VAL A 566 -26.00 3.09 11.74
C VAL A 566 -27.13 2.16 11.35
N SER A 567 -28.34 2.58 11.69
CA SER A 567 -29.57 1.83 11.49
C SER A 567 -30.69 2.74 11.00
N ILE A 568 -31.72 2.16 10.38
CA ILE A 568 -32.91 2.91 9.98
C ILE A 568 -34.09 2.47 10.83
N GLY A 569 -34.66 3.45 11.53
CA GLY A 569 -35.96 3.37 12.17
C GLY A 569 -37.07 3.81 11.21
N TYR A 570 -38.29 3.33 11.47
CA TYR A 570 -39.46 3.60 10.64
C TYR A 570 -40.62 4.11 11.49
N GLN A 571 -41.17 5.25 11.08
CA GLN A 571 -42.36 5.88 11.65
C GLN A 571 -43.33 6.28 10.53
N GLY A 572 -44.48 6.84 10.91
CA GLY A 572 -45.45 7.39 9.96
C GLY A 572 -46.42 6.35 9.38
N SER A 573 -46.91 6.61 8.16
CA SER A 573 -47.92 5.77 7.49
C SER A 573 -47.40 5.22 6.17
N ALA A 574 -47.99 4.16 5.64
CA ALA A 574 -47.58 3.60 4.33
C ALA A 574 -47.68 4.61 3.16
N ALA A 575 -48.56 5.61 3.26
CA ALA A 575 -48.69 6.68 2.26
C ALA A 575 -47.73 7.86 2.53
N ALA A 576 -47.16 7.96 3.72
CA ALA A 576 -46.23 9.02 4.11
C ALA A 576 -45.24 8.47 5.14
N PRO A 577 -44.27 7.63 4.72
CA PRO A 577 -43.29 7.04 5.64
C PRO A 577 -42.33 8.11 6.14
N GLU A 578 -41.94 7.96 7.40
CA GLU A 578 -40.93 8.78 8.06
C GLU A 578 -39.75 7.87 8.42
N LEU A 579 -38.63 8.07 7.74
CA LEU A 579 -37.38 7.33 7.95
C LEU A 579 -36.52 8.05 8.97
N GLU A 580 -35.94 7.30 9.89
CA GLU A 580 -35.07 7.81 10.94
C GLU A 580 -33.70 7.13 10.78
N LEU A 581 -32.74 7.80 10.17
CA LEU A 581 -31.36 7.31 10.15
C LEU A 581 -30.76 7.59 11.53
N ASN A 582 -30.62 6.53 12.31
CA ASN A 582 -30.05 6.56 13.64
C ASN A 582 -28.59 6.16 13.52
N PHE A 583 -27.69 7.03 13.95
CA PHE A 583 -26.27 6.71 14.08
C PHE A 583 -25.81 7.04 15.50
N ASP A 584 -24.97 6.17 16.02
CA ASP A 584 -24.29 6.39 17.29
C ASP A 584 -22.90 6.93 17.01
N ASP A 585 -22.58 8.08 17.62
CA ASP A 585 -21.25 8.65 17.63
C ASP A 585 -20.66 8.73 19.05
N THR A 586 -21.32 8.13 20.05
CA THR A 586 -20.73 7.90 21.36
C THR A 586 -19.57 6.90 21.24
N GLY A 587 -18.36 7.45 21.17
CA GLY A 587 -17.14 6.68 20.92
C GLY A 587 -16.42 7.08 19.62
N ALA A 588 -17.07 7.85 18.73
CA ALA A 588 -16.41 8.48 17.59
C ALA A 588 -15.70 9.75 18.06
N THR A 589 -14.43 9.64 18.46
CA THR A 589 -13.61 10.83 18.68
C THR A 589 -13.29 11.48 17.35
N ILE A 590 -13.68 12.75 17.19
CA ILE A 590 -13.16 13.62 16.13
C ILE A 590 -11.67 13.82 16.43
N ASP A 591 -10.81 12.99 15.87
CA ASP A 591 -9.38 13.28 15.87
C ASP A 591 -9.08 14.13 14.63
N SER A 592 -8.54 15.32 14.85
CA SER A 592 -8.26 16.32 13.82
C SER A 592 -7.10 15.94 12.87
N GLU A 593 -6.62 14.69 12.94
CA GLU A 593 -5.40 14.22 12.29
C GLU A 593 -5.57 13.00 11.35
N PHE A 594 -6.77 12.42 11.20
CA PHE A 594 -7.07 11.50 10.08
C PHE A 594 -7.60 12.31 8.89
N ASP A 595 -6.98 12.20 7.72
CA ASP A 595 -7.43 12.94 6.52
C ASP A 595 -8.75 12.41 5.92
N ARG A 596 -9.47 11.54 6.66
CA ARG A 596 -10.90 11.27 6.49
C ARG A 596 -11.65 11.40 7.83
N THR A 597 -11.88 12.64 8.24
CA THR A 597 -12.87 12.98 9.28
C THR A 597 -14.27 12.97 8.69
N TYR A 598 -14.75 11.88 8.10
CA TYR A 598 -16.14 11.82 7.65
C TYR A 598 -16.69 10.40 7.50
N ALA A 599 -17.99 10.28 7.78
CA ALA A 599 -18.80 9.15 7.33
C ALA A 599 -19.66 9.58 6.15
N LEU A 600 -19.84 8.68 5.18
CA LEU A 600 -20.70 8.89 4.02
C LEU A 600 -21.66 7.71 3.90
N TRP A 601 -22.96 7.99 3.98
CA TRP A 601 -24.03 7.00 3.88
C TRP A 601 -25.00 7.37 2.77
N LEU A 602 -25.46 6.37 2.02
CA LEU A 602 -26.54 6.56 1.05
C LEU A 602 -27.78 5.82 1.52
N VAL A 603 -28.89 6.54 1.63
CA VAL A 603 -30.20 5.97 1.82
C VAL A 603 -31.00 6.16 0.54
N THR A 604 -31.55 5.07 0.03
CA THR A 604 -32.46 5.10 -1.13
C THR A 604 -33.81 4.52 -0.76
N VAL A 605 -34.86 5.17 -1.26
CA VAL A 605 -36.25 4.75 -1.09
C VAL A 605 -36.92 4.69 -2.44
N GLU A 606 -37.27 3.49 -2.88
CA GLU A 606 -38.11 3.30 -4.06
C GLU A 606 -39.56 3.20 -3.59
N ALA A 607 -40.37 4.20 -3.93
CA ALA A 607 -41.75 4.32 -3.46
C ALA A 607 -42.76 4.19 -4.60
N GLU A 608 -43.82 3.41 -4.38
CA GLU A 608 -44.95 3.30 -5.29
C GLU A 608 -45.71 4.63 -5.41
N ALA A 609 -46.46 4.81 -6.51
CA ALA A 609 -47.26 6.02 -6.76
C ALA A 609 -48.25 6.40 -5.65
N SER A 610 -48.61 5.44 -4.78
CA SER A 610 -49.48 5.67 -3.62
C SER A 610 -48.79 6.36 -2.44
N VAL A 611 -47.47 6.49 -2.47
CA VAL A 611 -46.70 7.20 -1.44
C VAL A 611 -46.65 8.68 -1.80
N GLU A 612 -47.31 9.51 -0.98
CA GLU A 612 -47.47 10.94 -1.19
C GLU A 612 -46.18 11.72 -0.87
N SER A 613 -45.40 11.25 0.11
CA SER A 613 -44.14 11.89 0.52
C SER A 613 -43.28 10.95 1.35
N VAL A 614 -41.95 11.05 1.25
CA VAL A 614 -41.01 10.41 2.18
C VAL A 614 -40.36 11.50 3.02
N LYS A 615 -40.42 11.37 4.34
CA LYS A 615 -39.63 12.21 5.24
C LYS A 615 -38.39 11.46 5.70
N PHE A 616 -37.29 12.17 5.82
CA PHE A 616 -36.02 11.66 6.30
C PHE A 616 -35.54 12.50 7.46
N ASN A 617 -35.34 11.86 8.60
CA ASN A 617 -34.88 12.46 9.83
C ASN A 617 -33.56 11.81 10.25
N LEU A 618 -32.68 12.61 10.84
CA LEU A 618 -31.40 12.15 11.36
C LEU A 618 -31.48 12.11 12.89
N PHE A 619 -30.97 11.04 13.47
CA PHE A 619 -30.85 10.88 14.91
C PHE A 619 -29.40 10.53 15.26
N ARG A 620 -28.81 11.31 16.15
CA ARG A 620 -27.46 11.13 16.68
C ARG A 620 -27.58 10.73 18.14
N ASN A 621 -27.08 9.57 18.53
CA ASN A 621 -27.14 9.04 19.90
C ASN A 621 -28.57 8.98 20.47
N GLY A 622 -29.55 8.68 19.63
CA GLY A 622 -30.97 8.64 20.01
C GLY A 622 -31.65 10.00 20.18
N GLU A 623 -30.97 11.11 19.87
CA GLU A 623 -31.54 12.47 19.84
C GLU A 623 -31.66 12.99 18.40
N ALA A 624 -32.68 13.80 18.11
CA ALA A 624 -32.86 14.38 16.77
C ALA A 624 -31.67 15.29 16.41
N ALA A 625 -31.08 15.08 15.24
CA ALA A 625 -29.94 15.83 14.74
C ALA A 625 -30.35 16.79 13.62
N GLU A 626 -29.80 18.01 13.65
CA GLU A 626 -29.96 18.99 12.57
C GLU A 626 -28.94 18.74 11.46
N ALA A 627 -29.35 18.93 10.20
CA ALA A 627 -28.48 18.81 9.04
C ALA A 627 -28.75 19.92 8.02
N ASN A 628 -27.70 20.33 7.30
CA ASN A 628 -27.85 21.19 6.14
C ASN A 628 -28.29 20.37 4.94
N ILE A 629 -29.52 20.58 4.50
CA ILE A 629 -30.12 19.84 3.38
C ILE A 629 -29.99 20.66 2.10
N VAL A 630 -29.28 20.11 1.13
CA VAL A 630 -29.11 20.68 -0.21
C VAL A 630 -29.91 19.84 -1.21
N VAL A 631 -30.78 20.52 -1.95
CA VAL A 631 -31.47 19.92 -3.10
C VAL A 631 -30.77 20.45 -4.36
N PRO A 632 -30.10 19.59 -5.15
CA PRO A 632 -29.36 20.03 -6.31
C PRO A 632 -30.31 20.50 -7.43
N GLU A 633 -29.87 21.44 -8.25
CA GLU A 633 -30.66 21.95 -9.39
C GLU A 633 -30.93 20.87 -10.46
N THR A 634 -30.01 19.89 -10.55
CA THR A 634 -30.11 18.72 -11.43
C THR A 634 -29.93 17.48 -10.57
N ASP A 635 -30.82 16.49 -10.72
CA ASP A 635 -30.69 15.23 -9.98
C ASP A 635 -29.35 14.56 -10.34
N PRO A 636 -28.49 14.27 -9.34
CA PRO A 636 -27.24 13.56 -9.58
C PRO A 636 -27.53 12.13 -10.00
N ASP A 637 -26.68 11.60 -10.87
CA ASP A 637 -26.64 10.16 -11.08
C ASP A 637 -25.92 9.50 -9.89
N PHE A 638 -26.67 8.83 -9.01
CA PHE A 638 -26.12 8.17 -7.83
C PHE A 638 -25.58 6.77 -8.12
N THR A 639 -25.45 6.40 -9.39
CA THR A 639 -24.57 5.32 -9.80
C THR A 639 -23.16 5.63 -9.29
N TYR A 640 -22.78 4.92 -8.23
CA TYR A 640 -21.48 5.04 -7.58
C TYR A 640 -20.36 4.89 -8.59
N CYS A 641 -19.44 5.85 -8.60
CA CYS A 641 -18.31 5.82 -9.52
C CYS A 641 -17.34 4.71 -9.12
N GLY A 642 -17.20 3.75 -10.02
CA GLY A 642 -16.12 2.78 -10.06
C GLY A 642 -16.39 1.44 -9.39
N THR A 643 -17.48 0.77 -9.74
CA THR A 643 -17.49 -0.70 -9.60
C THR A 643 -16.49 -1.25 -10.62
N LEU A 644 -15.50 -2.01 -10.14
CA LEU A 644 -14.58 -2.71 -11.03
C LEU A 644 -15.40 -3.51 -12.03
N ASN A 645 -15.11 -3.37 -13.31
CA ASN A 645 -15.77 -4.16 -14.32
C ASN A 645 -15.31 -5.62 -14.24
N SER A 646 -15.93 -6.39 -13.35
CA SER A 646 -15.60 -7.80 -13.11
C SER A 646 -15.89 -8.68 -14.34
N GLU A 647 -16.85 -8.29 -15.17
CA GLU A 647 -17.13 -8.95 -16.45
C GLU A 647 -16.02 -8.67 -17.47
N LEU A 648 -15.47 -7.45 -17.52
CA LEU A 648 -14.28 -7.14 -18.31
C LEU A 648 -13.08 -7.95 -17.85
N ILE A 649 -12.85 -8.07 -16.54
CA ILE A 649 -11.77 -8.91 -15.99
C ILE A 649 -11.99 -10.37 -16.37
N ARG A 650 -13.19 -10.90 -16.16
CA ARG A 650 -13.56 -12.27 -16.53
C ARG A 650 -13.32 -12.52 -18.01
N TYR A 651 -13.76 -11.60 -18.87
CA TYR A 651 -13.56 -11.69 -20.31
C TYR A 651 -12.08 -11.71 -20.69
N LEU A 652 -11.27 -10.81 -20.13
CA LEU A 652 -9.83 -10.75 -20.42
C LEU A 652 -9.08 -11.95 -19.86
N TYR A 653 -9.47 -12.45 -18.70
CA TYR A 653 -8.93 -13.67 -18.10
C TYR A 653 -9.20 -14.89 -18.99
N GLU A 654 -10.44 -15.06 -19.46
CA GLU A 654 -10.82 -16.13 -20.38
C GLU A 654 -10.12 -16.00 -21.75
N LEU A 655 -10.05 -14.77 -22.29
CA LEU A 655 -9.33 -14.50 -23.53
C LEU A 655 -7.84 -14.83 -23.38
N ASN A 656 -7.21 -14.40 -22.28
CA ASN A 656 -5.83 -14.70 -21.97
C ASN A 656 -5.61 -16.21 -21.93
N GLY A 657 -6.44 -16.95 -21.19
CA GLY A 657 -6.37 -18.41 -21.12
C GLY A 657 -6.44 -19.09 -22.50
N LYS A 658 -7.36 -18.67 -23.37
CA LYS A 658 -7.47 -19.20 -24.74
C LYS A 658 -6.21 -18.91 -25.57
N LEU A 659 -5.66 -17.69 -25.49
CA LEU A 659 -4.48 -17.30 -26.27
C LEU A 659 -3.19 -17.94 -25.76
N VAL A 660 -3.02 -18.04 -24.44
CA VAL A 660 -1.86 -18.72 -23.82
C VAL A 660 -1.87 -20.21 -24.16
N VAL A 661 -3.04 -20.88 -24.14
CA VAL A 661 -3.14 -22.26 -24.60
C VAL A 661 -2.66 -22.40 -26.05
N LYS A 662 -3.05 -21.49 -26.96
CA LYS A 662 -2.54 -21.51 -28.35
C LYS A 662 -1.03 -21.31 -28.44
N ILE A 663 -0.46 -20.44 -27.61
CA ILE A 663 0.99 -20.22 -27.53
C ILE A 663 1.70 -21.50 -27.06
N GLU A 664 1.17 -22.18 -26.04
CA GLU A 664 1.77 -23.41 -25.50
C GLU A 664 1.53 -24.65 -26.39
N GLU A 665 0.47 -24.65 -27.22
CA GLU A 665 0.22 -25.71 -28.22
C GLU A 665 1.19 -25.66 -29.41
N CYS A 666 1.84 -24.51 -29.65
CA CYS A 666 2.82 -24.38 -30.73
C CYS A 666 3.96 -25.39 -30.53
N THR A 667 4.33 -26.10 -31.59
CA THR A 667 5.42 -27.10 -31.56
C THR A 667 6.68 -26.63 -32.28
N THR A 668 6.59 -25.51 -33.00
CA THR A 668 7.72 -24.94 -33.76
C THR A 668 7.77 -23.42 -33.64
N MET A 669 8.98 -22.85 -33.82
CA MET A 669 9.17 -21.40 -33.87
C MET A 669 8.48 -20.72 -35.06
N GLU A 670 8.30 -21.42 -36.19
CA GLU A 670 7.61 -20.87 -37.35
C GLU A 670 6.11 -20.69 -37.06
N GLU A 671 5.49 -21.72 -36.47
CA GLU A 671 4.11 -21.69 -36.01
C GLU A 671 3.90 -20.61 -34.95
N LEU A 672 4.76 -20.55 -33.92
CA LEU A 672 4.66 -19.53 -32.88
C LEU A 672 4.79 -18.11 -33.45
N LYS A 673 5.76 -17.86 -34.34
CA LYS A 673 5.92 -16.53 -34.96
C LYS A 673 4.69 -16.14 -35.77
N ALA A 674 4.11 -17.07 -36.54
CA ALA A 674 2.89 -16.82 -37.29
C ALA A 674 1.69 -16.56 -36.35
N LEU A 675 1.57 -17.32 -35.26
CA LEU A 675 0.53 -17.13 -34.26
C LEU A 675 0.64 -15.76 -33.58
N LEU A 676 1.84 -15.34 -33.17
CA LEU A 676 2.04 -14.04 -32.52
C LEU A 676 1.70 -12.85 -33.44
N VAL A 677 1.83 -13.00 -34.77
CA VAL A 677 1.34 -12.00 -35.72
C VAL A 677 -0.18 -11.87 -35.68
N GLU A 678 -0.89 -12.99 -35.59
CA GLU A 678 -2.35 -12.99 -35.44
C GLU A 678 -2.80 -12.43 -34.08
N ILE A 679 -2.12 -12.82 -32.99
CA ILE A 679 -2.37 -12.28 -31.63
C ILE A 679 -2.12 -10.77 -31.59
N LYS A 680 -0.99 -10.31 -32.15
CA LYS A 680 -0.69 -8.88 -32.25
C LYS A 680 -1.82 -8.15 -32.98
N ARG A 681 -2.30 -8.67 -34.10
CA ARG A 681 -3.40 -8.04 -34.85
C ARG A 681 -4.69 -8.01 -34.02
N LEU A 682 -5.02 -9.10 -33.32
CA LEU A 682 -6.19 -9.20 -32.45
C LEU A 682 -6.16 -8.18 -31.30
N LEU A 683 -5.00 -7.99 -30.68
CA LEU A 683 -4.82 -7.13 -29.51
C LEU A 683 -4.42 -5.69 -29.87
N THR A 684 -4.22 -5.35 -31.15
CA THR A 684 -3.92 -3.97 -31.54
C THR A 684 -5.20 -3.15 -31.44
N PRO A 685 -5.29 -2.17 -30.52
CA PRO A 685 -6.48 -1.34 -30.37
C PRO A 685 -6.79 -0.63 -31.68
N GLN A 686 -7.95 -0.89 -32.27
CA GLN A 686 -8.43 -0.15 -33.43
C GLN A 686 -9.20 1.07 -32.92
N THR A 687 -8.90 2.27 -33.46
CA THR A 687 -9.67 3.47 -33.10
C THR A 687 -11.14 3.29 -33.51
N GLU A 688 -12.08 3.83 -32.72
CA GLU A 688 -13.53 3.68 -32.95
C GLU A 688 -13.94 3.97 -34.41
N ASN A 689 -13.30 4.95 -35.06
CA ASN A 689 -13.60 5.31 -36.45
C ASN A 689 -13.19 4.23 -37.48
N GLU A 690 -12.15 3.43 -37.25
CA GLU A 690 -11.69 2.43 -38.24
C GLU A 690 -12.57 1.18 -38.25
N TRP A 691 -13.07 0.76 -37.09
CA TRP A 691 -13.97 -0.38 -36.96
C TRP A 691 -15.40 -0.04 -37.40
N TYR A 692 -15.90 1.15 -37.05
CA TYR A 692 -17.23 1.64 -37.48
C TYR A 692 -17.36 1.74 -39.00
N LEU A 693 -16.26 2.06 -39.70
CA LEU A 693 -16.18 2.08 -41.17
C LEU A 693 -16.17 0.66 -41.79
N ARG A 694 -15.78 -0.38 -41.04
CA ARG A 694 -15.75 -1.78 -41.49
C ARG A 694 -17.09 -2.50 -41.24
N ILE A 695 -17.76 -2.28 -40.10
CA ILE A 695 -19.06 -2.91 -39.79
C ILE A 695 -20.22 -2.33 -40.61
N ASN A 696 -20.30 -1.01 -40.85
CA ASN A 696 -21.41 -0.41 -41.60
C ASN A 696 -21.47 -0.79 -43.09
N GLN A 697 -20.58 -1.69 -43.53
CA GLN A 697 -20.69 -2.41 -44.80
C GLN A 697 -21.46 -3.74 -44.68
N ARG A 698 -21.97 -4.11 -43.50
CA ARG A 698 -22.90 -5.24 -43.30
C ARG A 698 -24.19 -5.10 -44.12
N ASP A 699 -24.70 -3.89 -44.27
CA ASP A 699 -26.02 -3.63 -44.87
C ASP A 699 -25.97 -3.13 -46.32
N ASN A 700 -24.81 -2.74 -46.83
CA ASN A 700 -24.65 -2.38 -48.24
C ASN A 700 -24.12 -3.59 -49.03
N GLN A 701 -25.00 -4.24 -49.78
CA GLN A 701 -24.73 -5.36 -50.70
C GLN A 701 -23.67 -5.09 -51.79
N GLU A 702 -22.99 -3.94 -51.77
CA GLU A 702 -22.01 -3.52 -52.77
C GLU A 702 -20.54 -3.59 -52.31
N ASN A 703 -20.24 -4.01 -51.07
CA ASN A 703 -18.85 -4.35 -50.69
C ASN A 703 -18.72 -5.66 -49.90
N PRO A 704 -18.62 -6.83 -50.57
CA PRO A 704 -18.56 -8.15 -49.94
C PRO A 704 -17.25 -8.46 -49.17
N ILE A 705 -16.34 -7.50 -49.03
CA ILE A 705 -14.91 -7.76 -48.70
C ILE A 705 -14.59 -7.49 -47.21
N GLY A 706 -15.54 -7.11 -46.36
CA GLY A 706 -15.25 -6.62 -45.00
C GLY A 706 -14.90 -7.71 -43.96
N TYR A 707 -15.89 -8.44 -43.46
CA TYR A 707 -15.73 -9.30 -42.27
C TYR A 707 -15.14 -10.68 -42.56
N GLU A 708 -15.65 -11.39 -43.58
CA GLU A 708 -15.14 -12.72 -43.93
C GLU A 708 -13.66 -12.65 -44.36
N ALA A 709 -13.25 -11.57 -45.03
CA ALA A 709 -11.86 -11.38 -45.43
C ALA A 709 -10.95 -11.00 -44.25
N GLU A 710 -11.49 -10.39 -43.19
CA GLU A 710 -10.77 -10.03 -41.96
C GLU A 710 -10.60 -11.23 -41.05
N VAL A 711 -11.66 -12.04 -40.87
CA VAL A 711 -11.60 -13.35 -40.19
C VAL A 711 -10.71 -14.33 -40.96
N ALA A 712 -10.74 -14.33 -42.30
CA ALA A 712 -9.88 -15.19 -43.12
C ALA A 712 -8.38 -14.92 -42.95
N GLN A 713 -8.00 -13.78 -42.35
CA GLN A 713 -6.60 -13.52 -42.03
C GLN A 713 -6.15 -14.21 -40.74
N TYR A 714 -7.07 -14.75 -39.94
CA TYR A 714 -6.79 -15.53 -38.73
C TYR A 714 -6.89 -17.02 -39.07
N THR A 715 -5.76 -17.60 -39.44
CA THR A 715 -5.65 -19.01 -39.80
C THR A 715 -5.43 -19.88 -38.56
N LEU A 716 -4.51 -19.46 -37.69
CA LEU A 716 -4.09 -20.19 -36.50
C LEU A 716 -5.00 -19.93 -35.30
N LEU A 717 -5.64 -18.76 -35.26
CA LEU A 717 -6.65 -18.42 -34.25
C LEU A 717 -8.09 -18.69 -34.73
N SER A 718 -8.29 -19.36 -35.86
CA SER A 718 -9.63 -19.51 -36.48
C SER A 718 -10.68 -20.11 -35.55
N ASP A 719 -10.32 -21.10 -34.73
CA ASP A 719 -11.20 -21.73 -33.74
C ASP A 719 -11.50 -20.83 -32.55
N VAL A 720 -10.49 -20.08 -32.06
CA VAL A 720 -10.68 -19.07 -31.00
C VAL A 720 -11.60 -17.95 -31.50
N ILE A 721 -11.31 -17.38 -32.66
CA ILE A 721 -12.06 -16.28 -33.30
C ILE A 721 -13.50 -16.69 -33.57
N ALA A 722 -13.77 -17.96 -33.92
CA ALA A 722 -15.13 -18.45 -34.11
C ALA A 722 -15.99 -18.41 -32.83
N THR A 723 -15.36 -18.31 -31.65
CA THR A 723 -16.05 -18.19 -30.35
C THR A 723 -16.08 -16.77 -29.79
N LEU A 724 -15.41 -15.82 -30.44
CA LEU A 724 -15.26 -14.45 -29.96
C LEU A 724 -16.13 -13.48 -30.76
N ASP A 725 -16.62 -12.45 -30.08
CA ASP A 725 -17.07 -11.23 -30.75
C ASP A 725 -15.88 -10.28 -30.86
N LEU A 726 -15.41 -10.01 -32.08
CA LEU A 726 -14.22 -9.17 -32.33
C LEU A 726 -14.45 -7.70 -31.93
N GLU A 727 -15.69 -7.23 -31.96
CA GLU A 727 -16.03 -5.91 -31.46
C GLU A 727 -15.82 -5.85 -29.95
N GLU A 728 -16.28 -6.89 -29.25
CA GLU A 728 -16.13 -7.02 -27.80
C GLU A 728 -14.65 -7.19 -27.41
N VAL A 729 -13.86 -7.94 -28.17
CA VAL A 729 -12.40 -8.04 -27.96
C VAL A 729 -11.76 -6.66 -28.03
N ASN A 730 -12.02 -5.91 -29.11
CA ASN A 730 -11.43 -4.59 -29.29
C ASN A 730 -11.86 -3.63 -28.17
N TYR A 731 -13.14 -3.65 -27.81
CA TYR A 731 -13.66 -2.84 -26.71
C TYR A 731 -13.01 -3.20 -25.37
N ALA A 732 -12.91 -4.49 -25.04
CA ALA A 732 -12.30 -4.96 -23.81
C ALA A 732 -10.81 -4.56 -23.71
N VAL A 733 -10.05 -4.73 -24.80
CA VAL A 733 -8.63 -4.34 -24.84
C VAL A 733 -8.47 -2.83 -24.71
N VAL A 734 -9.25 -2.02 -25.44
CA VAL A 734 -9.22 -0.56 -25.31
C VAL A 734 -9.59 -0.13 -23.89
N SER A 735 -10.61 -0.76 -23.30
CA SER A 735 -11.08 -0.44 -21.95
C SER A 735 -10.03 -0.76 -20.89
N ALA A 736 -9.44 -1.95 -20.91
CA ALA A 736 -8.45 -2.36 -19.92
C ALA A 736 -7.11 -1.63 -20.03
N THR A 737 -6.71 -1.23 -21.24
CA THR A 737 -5.45 -0.49 -21.46
C THR A 737 -5.59 1.02 -21.23
N SER A 738 -6.80 1.52 -20.97
CA SER A 738 -7.06 2.95 -20.74
C SER A 738 -7.01 3.31 -19.24
N GLU A 739 -6.27 4.39 -18.93
CA GLU A 739 -6.25 5.04 -17.61
C GLU A 739 -7.57 5.76 -17.26
N LYS A 740 -8.49 5.84 -18.22
CA LYS A 740 -9.80 6.50 -18.10
C LYS A 740 -10.91 5.57 -18.55
N TYR A 741 -12.13 5.83 -18.10
CA TYR A 741 -13.34 5.20 -18.63
C TYR A 741 -13.40 5.31 -20.15
N VAL A 742 -13.83 4.22 -20.79
CA VAL A 742 -14.09 4.14 -22.23
C VAL A 742 -15.59 3.91 -22.40
N ALA A 743 -16.26 4.80 -23.14
CA ALA A 743 -17.69 4.68 -23.42
C ALA A 743 -17.91 3.97 -24.77
N ARG A 744 -18.95 3.12 -24.88
CA ARG A 744 -19.37 2.47 -26.13
C ARG A 744 -20.49 3.26 -26.82
N LYS A 745 -20.58 3.14 -28.15
CA LYS A 745 -21.54 3.90 -28.98
C LYS A 745 -22.21 3.07 -30.10
N ASP A 746 -23.53 2.92 -30.09
CA ASP A 746 -24.42 2.23 -31.07
C ASP A 746 -25.14 3.13 -32.13
N ALA A 747 -24.49 3.91 -33.00
CA ALA A 747 -25.16 4.92 -33.90
C ALA A 747 -26.64 4.67 -34.35
N VAL A 748 -27.52 5.66 -34.18
CA VAL A 748 -28.94 5.63 -34.62
C VAL A 748 -29.05 6.27 -36.00
N LEU A 749 -29.76 5.61 -36.92
CA LEU A 749 -30.06 6.14 -38.26
C LEU A 749 -31.06 7.31 -38.15
N ASN A 750 -30.70 8.51 -38.63
CA ASN A 750 -31.64 9.64 -38.66
C ASN A 750 -32.60 9.46 -39.86
N PRO A 751 -33.92 9.25 -39.62
CA PRO A 751 -34.89 8.96 -40.69
C PRO A 751 -35.19 10.15 -41.59
N SER A 752 -34.61 11.32 -41.33
CA SER A 752 -34.86 12.57 -42.05
C SER A 752 -33.82 12.85 -43.14
N ASN A 753 -32.64 12.23 -43.05
CA ASN A 753 -31.50 12.58 -43.91
C ASN A 753 -30.63 11.38 -44.33
N ASP A 754 -31.00 10.15 -43.99
CA ASP A 754 -30.25 8.91 -44.26
C ASP A 754 -28.78 8.99 -43.82
N LYS A 755 -28.49 9.77 -42.77
CA LYS A 755 -27.18 9.87 -42.14
C LYS A 755 -27.26 9.37 -40.70
N TYR A 756 -26.22 8.69 -40.27
CA TYR A 756 -26.02 8.36 -38.86
C TYR A 756 -25.60 9.63 -38.12
N GLU A 757 -26.31 9.97 -37.06
CA GLU A 757 -25.94 11.06 -36.15
C GLU A 757 -25.28 10.49 -34.90
N VAL A 758 -24.22 11.16 -34.44
CA VAL A 758 -23.39 10.79 -33.30
C VAL A 758 -23.90 11.55 -32.09
N SER A 759 -24.63 10.87 -31.22
CA SER A 759 -24.84 11.30 -29.84
C SER A 759 -23.96 10.45 -28.93
N ASP A 760 -23.38 11.06 -27.89
CA ASP A 760 -22.92 10.32 -26.72
C ASP A 760 -24.14 9.65 -26.06
N VAL A 761 -23.93 8.51 -25.40
CA VAL A 761 -24.92 7.58 -24.81
C VAL A 761 -25.35 6.47 -25.75
N TYR A 762 -25.25 5.23 -25.27
CA TYR A 762 -25.82 4.07 -25.93
C TYR A 762 -26.44 3.00 -25.05
N THR A 763 -27.29 2.20 -25.69
CA THR A 763 -28.52 1.60 -25.16
C THR A 763 -28.59 0.15 -25.64
N ASP A 764 -28.66 -0.83 -24.72
CA ASP A 764 -28.81 -2.24 -25.12
C ASP A 764 -30.16 -2.49 -25.83
N SER A 765 -30.05 -3.13 -26.99
CA SER A 765 -31.12 -3.42 -27.95
C SER A 765 -31.98 -4.65 -27.62
N LYS A 766 -31.85 -5.26 -26.42
CA LYS A 766 -32.71 -6.36 -25.97
C LYS A 766 -33.61 -6.08 -24.75
N SER A 767 -33.26 -5.14 -23.87
CA SER A 767 -34.03 -4.83 -22.65
C SER A 767 -34.60 -3.41 -22.58
N GLY A 768 -33.95 -2.42 -23.23
CA GLY A 768 -34.38 -1.02 -23.16
C GLY A 768 -34.17 -0.35 -21.80
N GLU A 769 -33.23 -0.81 -20.97
CA GLU A 769 -32.86 -0.18 -19.70
C GLU A 769 -31.41 0.37 -19.73
N ASP A 770 -31.19 1.46 -18.98
CA ASP A 770 -29.91 2.18 -18.85
C ASP A 770 -28.90 1.39 -17.98
N TYR A 771 -27.61 1.41 -18.32
CA TYR A 771 -26.53 0.72 -17.59
C TYR A 771 -25.41 1.66 -17.11
N ASP A 772 -24.77 1.25 -16.01
CA ASP A 772 -23.84 1.99 -15.16
C ASP A 772 -22.37 2.00 -15.64
N GLN A 773 -21.64 3.07 -15.31
CA GLN A 773 -20.22 3.31 -15.65
C GLN A 773 -19.28 2.46 -14.78
N LEU A 774 -18.66 1.41 -15.35
CA LEU A 774 -17.69 0.56 -14.65
C LEU A 774 -16.24 0.98 -14.95
N ASP A 775 -15.38 0.99 -13.94
CA ASP A 775 -13.95 1.31 -14.09
C ASP A 775 -13.16 0.11 -14.65
N SER A 776 -12.15 0.41 -15.48
CA SER A 776 -11.17 -0.60 -15.91
C SER A 776 -10.19 -0.91 -14.76
N PRO A 777 -9.56 -2.10 -14.74
CA PRO A 777 -8.55 -2.41 -13.74
C PRO A 777 -7.37 -1.40 -13.76
N TYR A 778 -7.01 -0.86 -14.92
CA TYR A 778 -5.94 0.14 -15.00
C TYR A 778 -6.35 1.50 -14.46
N ALA A 779 -7.59 1.94 -14.74
CA ALA A 779 -8.13 3.16 -14.16
C ALA A 779 -8.17 3.08 -12.62
N LEU A 780 -8.59 1.94 -12.06
CA LEU A 780 -8.56 1.70 -10.62
C LEU A 780 -7.16 1.69 -10.04
N TYR A 781 -6.22 0.98 -10.69
CA TYR A 781 -4.83 0.94 -10.24
C TYR A 781 -4.21 2.36 -10.23
N THR A 782 -4.45 3.14 -11.27
CA THR A 782 -3.98 4.52 -11.38
C THR A 782 -4.64 5.43 -10.34
N ALA A 783 -5.94 5.26 -10.10
CA ALA A 783 -6.66 5.99 -9.06
C ALA A 783 -6.12 5.64 -7.67
N TRP A 784 -5.84 4.36 -7.40
CA TRP A 784 -5.23 3.89 -6.16
C TRP A 784 -3.82 4.50 -5.96
N LEU A 785 -2.99 4.52 -7.01
CA LEU A 785 -1.67 5.17 -6.96
C LEU A 785 -1.78 6.66 -6.62
N LYS A 786 -2.74 7.37 -7.23
CA LYS A 786 -2.96 8.81 -6.99
C LYS A 786 -3.53 9.08 -5.59
N PHE A 787 -4.51 8.28 -5.17
CA PHE A 787 -5.15 8.40 -3.86
C PHE A 787 -4.13 8.28 -2.73
N ASN A 788 -3.20 7.33 -2.85
CA ASN A 788 -2.12 7.15 -1.87
C ASN A 788 -0.90 8.07 -2.12
N GLY A 789 -1.00 9.04 -3.04
CA GLY A 789 0.04 10.04 -3.29
C GLY A 789 1.31 9.53 -3.98
N TYR A 790 1.29 8.34 -4.59
CA TYR A 790 2.45 7.73 -5.25
C TYR A 790 2.70 8.28 -6.66
N THR A 791 1.66 8.80 -7.31
CA THR A 791 1.76 9.44 -8.63
C THR A 791 1.05 10.79 -8.65
N LYS A 792 1.46 11.66 -9.58
CA LYS A 792 0.96 13.05 -9.69
C LYS A 792 -0.30 13.18 -10.55
#